data_AF-A0AAV1VB71-F1
#
_entry.id   AF-A0AAV1VB71-F1
#
_cell.length_a   1.000
_cell.length_b   1.000
_cell.length_c   1.000
_cell.angle_alpha   90.00
_cell.angle_beta   90.00
_cell.angle_gamma   90.00
#
_symmetry.space_group_name_H-M   'P 1'
#
loop_
_entity.id
_entity.type
_entity.pdbx_description
1 polymer ?
#
loop_
_entity_poly.entity_id
_entity_poly.type
_entity_poly.pdbx_seq_one_letter_code
_entity_poly.pdbx_strand_id
1 'polypeptide(L)'
;MDGEWLLRFDGACRANPGPGGAGTALFKPSGPVVWTCSNYMPSSGETNNTAEYTALLLSTRAAADHGVTRLRIEGDSTLVIQQVRGIFATRDKRLRQLRIAVKAELARMEQATLHPIDRQANVYADRLANAALDHRTTTLECGVHTDGHGCTSTSTTAPAPAAAPPPATPHVAVGTEDPPSPADAEDMGDIDDGEVYAAMSVGPDAVPQRRSRLRLRQLDEDEEEAAGKLVERLAARLAAKITDAADWEEAEGYITALPYALYDQLQPYSQTQHPAQPHSQRPQLHHPDVRPDRRPKPHQGPAQAVTPDGQRQGGSRSRRRRGHSGGGMGRRRTRPPRVTRHHREHRLDEALDATHAVQRSEPGNRKVVAKARRRVGRITSSISQQRLRHLFETSEKVCVESILATARSKREADEAAATPASTSAPPPDCVDVEEGTCPIPGESLHRFFTEMNTLVGAFDPMAPVGASFRAAMDRLPQAAVDMALLTDEPSSHEIEDQAQRARGSSSPGLDGVGYDIFKMFTAQLLPAPHAAFARCWRSKRVPQSWKVGVVRLLHKKGDRSDPSNWRPICLQQAIYKLYAGVLSRRFTRWLDVNGRHAHAQKGFRAMNGCGEHNFLAAMLVDQARRKHQELHVVWYDFANAFGSVPHDLLWEALQRQGVPPEFVACCRGLYADAAFTIGNAVDGTTAPIALKVGVF
;
A
#
# COMPACT_ATOMS: atom_id res chain seq x y z
N MET A 1 -35.70 21.28 -13.16
CA MET A 1 -35.56 20.24 -14.19
C MET A 1 -34.28 19.48 -13.86
N ASP A 2 -34.30 18.68 -12.79
CA ASP A 2 -33.08 18.40 -12.01
C ASP A 2 -32.61 16.96 -12.21
N GLY A 3 -32.24 16.63 -13.44
CA GLY A 3 -31.64 15.35 -13.78
C GLY A 3 -30.14 15.49 -14.08
N GLU A 4 -29.37 14.43 -13.82
CA GLU A 4 -27.95 14.36 -14.21
C GLU A 4 -27.83 14.18 -15.72
N TRP A 5 -27.10 15.07 -16.39
CA TRP A 5 -26.80 14.97 -17.82
C TRP A 5 -25.60 14.07 -18.03
N LEU A 6 -25.54 13.38 -19.17
CA LEU A 6 -24.43 12.51 -19.53
C LEU A 6 -23.67 13.09 -20.72
N LEU A 7 -22.34 13.10 -20.66
CA LEU A 7 -21.46 13.51 -21.74
C LEU A 7 -20.48 12.37 -22.03
N ARG A 8 -20.31 12.03 -23.30
CA ARG A 8 -19.31 11.07 -23.78
C ARG A 8 -18.35 11.71 -24.75
N PHE A 9 -17.07 11.40 -24.64
CA PHE A 9 -16.03 11.93 -25.52
C PHE A 9 -15.00 10.85 -25.87
N ASP A 10 -14.38 10.98 -27.03
CA ASP A 10 -13.29 10.13 -27.50
C ASP A 10 -12.42 10.90 -28.52
N GLY A 11 -11.21 10.41 -28.76
CA GLY A 11 -10.28 10.94 -29.75
C GLY A 11 -9.59 9.82 -30.52
N ALA A 12 -9.36 10.08 -31.80
CA ALA A 12 -8.65 9.19 -32.71
C ALA A 12 -7.51 9.94 -33.41
N CYS A 13 -6.44 9.22 -33.77
CA CYS A 13 -5.32 9.78 -34.51
C CYS A 13 -4.81 8.76 -35.54
N ARG A 14 -4.61 9.20 -36.80
CA ARG A 14 -4.00 8.36 -37.84
C ARG A 14 -2.49 8.60 -37.89
N ALA A 15 -1.71 7.53 -37.68
CA ALA A 15 -0.24 7.58 -37.62
C ALA A 15 0.30 8.50 -36.50
N ASN A 16 -0.13 8.28 -35.25
CA ASN A 16 0.23 9.10 -34.08
C ASN A 16 1.75 9.35 -33.92
N PRO A 17 2.27 10.59 -34.04
CA PRO A 17 1.54 11.85 -34.28
C PRO A 17 1.14 12.09 -35.75
N GLY A 18 -0.12 12.46 -35.98
CA GLY A 18 -0.69 12.67 -37.32
C GLY A 18 -2.05 13.38 -37.25
N PRO A 19 -2.88 13.37 -38.32
CA PRO A 19 -4.21 13.97 -38.29
C PRO A 19 -5.09 13.35 -37.20
N GLY A 20 -5.82 14.20 -36.47
CA GLY A 20 -6.68 13.82 -35.36
C GLY A 20 -8.18 13.97 -35.65
N GLY A 21 -9.00 13.23 -34.91
CA GLY A 21 -10.47 13.33 -34.91
C GLY A 21 -10.99 13.34 -33.48
N ALA A 22 -11.81 14.31 -33.13
CA ALA A 22 -12.41 14.47 -31.81
C ALA A 22 -13.91 14.19 -31.90
N GLY A 23 -14.40 13.20 -31.14
CA GLY A 23 -15.80 12.76 -31.17
C GLY A 23 -16.48 12.93 -29.82
N THR A 24 -17.68 13.50 -29.80
CA THR A 24 -18.38 13.72 -28.53
C THR A 24 -19.90 13.86 -28.67
N ALA A 25 -20.62 13.50 -27.60
CA ALA A 25 -22.06 13.57 -27.51
C ALA A 25 -22.53 13.97 -26.10
N LEU A 26 -23.56 14.82 -26.04
CA LEU A 26 -24.22 15.26 -24.82
C LEU A 26 -25.67 14.75 -24.81
N PHE A 27 -26.07 14.13 -23.71
CA PHE A 27 -27.35 13.49 -23.50
C PHE A 27 -28.12 14.19 -22.39
N LYS A 28 -29.42 14.42 -22.63
CA LYS A 28 -30.35 14.88 -21.59
C LYS A 28 -30.59 13.77 -20.56
N PRO A 29 -31.01 14.11 -19.32
CA PRO A 29 -31.40 13.13 -18.32
C PRO A 29 -32.54 12.20 -18.77
N SER A 30 -33.37 12.67 -19.71
CA SER A 30 -34.45 11.88 -20.31
C SER A 30 -33.97 10.85 -21.36
N GLY A 31 -32.67 10.77 -21.65
CA GLY A 31 -32.06 9.83 -22.59
C GLY A 31 -31.74 10.30 -24.03
N PRO A 32 -32.37 11.33 -24.63
CA PRO A 32 -32.03 11.74 -26.00
C PRO A 32 -30.72 12.54 -26.04
N VAL A 33 -29.96 12.34 -27.12
CA VAL A 33 -28.82 13.18 -27.48
C VAL A 33 -29.33 14.55 -27.89
N VAL A 34 -28.66 15.60 -27.43
CA VAL A 34 -29.02 16.99 -27.71
C VAL A 34 -27.91 17.80 -28.33
N TRP A 35 -26.69 17.27 -28.29
CA TRP A 35 -25.57 17.86 -29.00
C TRP A 35 -24.56 16.78 -29.36
N THR A 36 -24.03 16.81 -30.58
CA THR A 36 -22.91 15.97 -31.02
C THR A 36 -21.89 16.82 -31.77
N CYS A 37 -20.63 16.40 -31.69
CA CYS A 37 -19.57 16.98 -32.49
C CYS A 37 -18.62 15.89 -32.97
N SER A 38 -18.32 15.94 -34.26
CA SER A 38 -17.29 15.18 -34.95
C SER A 38 -16.34 16.21 -35.55
N ASN A 39 -15.21 16.47 -34.88
CA ASN A 39 -14.30 17.56 -35.22
C ASN A 39 -13.00 17.02 -35.84
N TYR A 40 -12.72 17.42 -37.08
CA TYR A 40 -11.50 17.04 -37.79
C TYR A 40 -10.35 18.00 -37.46
N MET A 41 -9.19 17.43 -37.12
CA MET A 41 -7.97 18.16 -36.76
C MET A 41 -6.90 17.87 -37.83
N PRO A 42 -6.70 18.77 -38.82
CA PRO A 42 -5.90 18.49 -40.02
C PRO A 42 -4.38 18.50 -39.80
N SER A 43 -3.92 18.95 -38.62
CA SER A 43 -2.50 19.03 -38.28
C SER A 43 -1.84 17.66 -38.25
N SER A 44 -0.63 17.54 -38.81
CA SER A 44 0.17 16.32 -38.77
C SER A 44 0.88 16.08 -37.43
N GLY A 45 0.71 16.98 -36.47
CA GLY A 45 1.30 16.88 -35.13
C GLY A 45 0.29 16.56 -34.02
N GLU A 46 -0.95 16.17 -34.36
CA GLU A 46 -1.91 15.77 -33.33
C GLU A 46 -1.57 14.40 -32.77
N THR A 47 -1.81 14.22 -31.48
CA THR A 47 -1.73 12.93 -30.82
C THR A 47 -3.11 12.48 -30.39
N ASN A 48 -3.28 11.19 -30.10
CA ASN A 48 -4.56 10.68 -29.62
C ASN A 48 -5.08 11.46 -28.40
N ASN A 49 -4.18 11.71 -27.44
CA ASN A 49 -4.49 12.46 -26.23
C ASN A 49 -4.92 13.91 -26.54
N THR A 50 -4.33 14.53 -27.56
CA THR A 50 -4.70 15.89 -27.97
C THR A 50 -6.10 15.90 -28.59
N ALA A 51 -6.45 14.87 -29.37
CA ALA A 51 -7.79 14.70 -29.92
C ALA A 51 -8.84 14.46 -28.81
N GLU A 52 -8.54 13.57 -27.85
CA GLU A 52 -9.41 13.28 -26.70
C GLU A 52 -9.63 14.53 -25.82
N TYR A 53 -8.57 15.29 -25.53
CA TYR A 53 -8.69 16.56 -24.80
C TYR A 53 -9.53 17.59 -25.54
N THR A 54 -9.38 17.65 -26.87
CA THR A 54 -10.17 18.55 -27.71
C THR A 54 -11.64 18.16 -27.69
N ALA A 55 -11.95 16.86 -27.76
CA ALA A 55 -13.32 16.35 -27.63
C ALA A 55 -13.94 16.71 -26.28
N LEU A 56 -13.19 16.55 -25.19
CA LEU A 56 -13.65 16.92 -23.85
C LEU A 56 -13.86 18.43 -23.69
N LEU A 57 -13.00 19.26 -24.27
CA LEU A 57 -13.15 20.71 -24.23
C LEU A 57 -14.39 21.19 -24.99
N LEU A 58 -14.60 20.70 -26.21
CA LEU A 58 -15.75 21.09 -27.03
C LEU A 58 -17.07 20.73 -26.34
N SER A 59 -17.11 19.56 -25.70
CA SER A 59 -18.32 19.04 -25.06
C SER A 59 -18.63 19.68 -23.71
N THR A 60 -17.61 20.01 -22.92
CA THR A 60 -17.80 20.75 -21.66
C THR A 60 -18.28 22.19 -21.90
N ARG A 61 -17.80 22.83 -22.98
CA ARG A 61 -18.35 24.11 -23.48
C ARG A 61 -19.82 23.98 -23.84
N ALA A 62 -20.15 23.01 -24.70
CA ALA A 62 -21.53 22.80 -25.13
C ALA A 62 -22.46 22.54 -23.94
N ALA A 63 -22.04 21.72 -22.97
CA ALA A 63 -22.82 21.49 -21.76
C ALA A 63 -23.04 22.77 -20.93
N ALA A 64 -22.01 23.61 -20.79
CA ALA A 64 -22.16 24.89 -20.10
C ALA A 64 -23.10 25.85 -20.84
N ASP A 65 -23.05 25.87 -22.17
CA ASP A 65 -23.91 26.71 -23.02
C ASP A 65 -25.36 26.18 -23.12
N HIS A 66 -25.59 24.90 -22.80
CA HIS A 66 -26.92 24.33 -22.59
C HIS A 66 -27.46 24.55 -21.17
N GLY A 67 -26.74 25.27 -20.31
CA GLY A 67 -27.15 25.57 -18.94
C GLY A 67 -27.16 24.34 -18.02
N VAL A 68 -26.31 23.35 -18.29
CA VAL A 68 -26.23 22.12 -17.47
C VAL A 68 -25.63 22.44 -16.10
N THR A 69 -26.34 22.11 -15.03
CA THR A 69 -25.87 22.28 -13.64
C THR A 69 -25.22 21.01 -13.07
N ARG A 70 -25.73 19.82 -13.44
CA ARG A 70 -25.23 18.51 -12.99
C ARG A 70 -24.81 17.64 -14.16
N LEU A 71 -23.51 17.37 -14.29
CA LEU A 71 -22.92 16.67 -15.42
C LEU A 71 -22.11 15.45 -15.00
N ARG A 72 -22.39 14.31 -15.65
CA ARG A 72 -21.59 13.09 -15.62
C ARG A 72 -20.84 12.95 -16.94
N ILE A 73 -19.53 12.89 -16.87
CA ILE A 73 -18.61 12.83 -18.02
C ILE A 73 -18.02 11.44 -18.07
N GLU A 74 -18.15 10.75 -19.19
CA GLU A 74 -17.63 9.41 -19.43
C GLU A 74 -16.69 9.40 -20.64
N GLY A 75 -15.58 8.69 -20.51
CA GLY A 75 -14.63 8.44 -21.60
C GLY A 75 -13.74 7.24 -21.27
N ASP A 76 -13.14 6.62 -22.27
CA ASP A 76 -12.25 5.47 -22.12
C ASP A 76 -10.78 5.86 -21.91
N SER A 77 -10.44 7.13 -22.18
CA SER A 77 -9.12 7.67 -21.84
C SER A 77 -8.96 7.95 -20.35
N THR A 78 -8.40 6.95 -19.66
CA THR A 78 -8.00 7.07 -18.25
C THR A 78 -7.01 8.23 -18.07
N LEU A 79 -6.08 8.43 -19.01
CA LEU A 79 -5.11 9.51 -18.93
C LEU A 79 -5.78 10.89 -18.87
N VAL A 80 -6.65 11.22 -19.84
CA VAL A 80 -7.31 12.52 -19.93
C VAL A 80 -8.21 12.77 -18.72
N ILE A 81 -9.00 11.77 -18.33
CA ILE A 81 -9.90 11.87 -17.17
C ILE A 81 -9.13 12.15 -15.88
N GLN A 82 -8.06 11.40 -15.63
CA GLN A 82 -7.28 11.54 -14.40
C GLN A 82 -6.44 12.82 -14.41
N GLN A 83 -5.96 13.28 -15.57
CA GLN A 83 -5.30 14.58 -15.68
C GLN A 83 -6.26 15.73 -15.39
N VAL A 84 -7.49 15.71 -15.94
CA VAL A 84 -8.50 16.75 -15.65
C VAL A 84 -8.90 16.75 -14.17
N ARG A 85 -9.10 15.58 -13.55
CA ARG A 85 -9.30 15.44 -12.09
C ARG A 85 -8.12 15.97 -11.27
N GLY A 86 -6.94 16.10 -11.88
CA GLY A 86 -5.71 16.53 -11.23
C GLY A 86 -4.99 15.46 -10.44
N ILE A 87 -5.34 14.20 -10.71
CA ILE A 87 -4.63 13.02 -10.22
C ILE A 87 -3.36 12.81 -11.04
N PHE A 88 -3.41 13.04 -12.36
CA PHE A 88 -2.24 12.99 -13.25
C PHE A 88 -1.78 14.40 -13.63
N ALA A 89 -0.46 14.58 -13.82
CA ALA A 89 0.10 15.84 -14.28
C ALA A 89 -0.02 15.97 -15.81
N THR A 90 -0.08 17.22 -16.29
CA THR A 90 -0.08 17.52 -17.73
C THR A 90 1.11 18.42 -18.03
N ARG A 91 2.26 17.81 -18.40
CA ARG A 91 3.51 18.54 -18.69
C ARG A 91 3.54 19.13 -20.09
N ASP A 92 2.94 18.43 -21.06
CA ASP A 92 2.83 18.94 -22.42
C ASP A 92 2.11 20.30 -22.39
N LYS A 93 2.76 21.33 -22.95
CA LYS A 93 2.28 22.72 -22.89
C LYS A 93 0.90 22.85 -23.52
N ARG A 94 0.64 22.11 -24.60
CA ARG A 94 -0.63 22.13 -25.33
C ARG A 94 -1.72 21.42 -24.54
N LEU A 95 -1.46 20.23 -24.00
CA LEU A 95 -2.40 19.52 -23.15
C LEU A 95 -2.70 20.30 -21.86
N ARG A 96 -1.71 21.01 -21.30
CA ARG A 96 -1.90 21.86 -20.10
C ARG A 96 -2.87 23.01 -20.40
N GLN A 97 -2.73 23.65 -21.57
CA GLN A 97 -3.67 24.68 -22.01
C GLN A 97 -5.08 24.11 -22.19
N LEU A 98 -5.22 22.94 -22.81
CA LEU A 98 -6.51 22.25 -22.97
C LEU A 98 -7.12 21.89 -21.61
N ARG A 99 -6.32 21.38 -20.67
CA ARG A 99 -6.78 21.07 -19.31
C ARG A 99 -7.26 22.31 -18.55
N ILE A 100 -6.55 23.44 -18.64
CA ILE A 100 -6.97 24.70 -18.01
C ILE A 100 -8.31 25.15 -18.60
N ALA A 101 -8.45 25.08 -19.93
CA ALA A 101 -9.70 25.43 -20.60
C ALA A 101 -10.86 24.51 -20.16
N VAL A 102 -10.66 23.19 -20.14
CA VAL A 102 -11.68 22.24 -19.65
C VAL A 102 -12.10 22.57 -18.22
N LYS A 103 -11.13 22.80 -17.31
CA LYS A 103 -11.45 23.15 -15.92
C LYS A 103 -12.24 24.45 -15.78
N ALA A 104 -11.96 25.44 -16.63
CA ALA A 104 -12.71 26.69 -16.64
C ALA A 104 -14.18 26.48 -17.03
N GLU A 105 -14.45 25.60 -17.99
CA GLU A 105 -15.82 25.27 -18.39
C GLU A 105 -16.55 24.42 -17.33
N LEU A 106 -15.86 23.47 -16.71
CA LEU A 106 -16.42 22.69 -15.61
C LEU A 106 -16.80 23.56 -14.40
N ALA A 107 -16.06 24.64 -14.14
CA ALA A 107 -16.36 25.58 -13.08
C ALA A 107 -17.65 26.39 -13.31
N ARG A 108 -18.23 26.36 -14.52
CA ARG A 108 -19.54 26.96 -14.82
C ARG A 108 -20.73 26.08 -14.36
N MET A 109 -20.45 24.87 -13.86
CA MET A 109 -21.45 23.88 -13.45
C MET A 109 -21.44 23.72 -11.92
N GLU A 110 -22.58 23.40 -11.32
CA GLU A 110 -22.67 23.15 -9.86
C GLU A 110 -22.00 21.83 -9.46
N GLN A 111 -22.13 20.80 -10.30
CA GLN A 111 -21.57 19.48 -10.04
C GLN A 111 -21.13 18.82 -11.35
N ALA A 112 -19.84 18.48 -11.46
CA ALA A 112 -19.32 17.69 -12.57
C ALA A 112 -18.53 16.49 -12.04
N THR A 113 -18.88 15.28 -12.51
CA THR A 113 -18.15 14.06 -12.17
C THR A 113 -17.59 13.44 -13.45
N LEU A 114 -16.30 13.10 -13.45
CA LEU A 114 -15.67 12.37 -14.55
C LEU A 114 -15.61 10.89 -14.19
N HIS A 115 -15.76 9.96 -15.14
CA HIS A 115 -15.72 8.52 -14.91
C HIS A 115 -15.07 7.79 -16.08
N PRO A 116 -14.00 6.99 -15.85
CA PRO A 116 -13.48 6.12 -16.90
C PRO A 116 -14.48 5.00 -17.20
N ILE A 117 -14.67 4.69 -18.48
CA ILE A 117 -15.52 3.60 -18.96
C ILE A 117 -14.74 2.67 -19.89
N ASP A 118 -15.20 1.43 -20.05
CA ASP A 118 -14.60 0.51 -21.03
C ASP A 118 -14.83 1.01 -22.45
N ARG A 119 -13.87 0.75 -23.35
CA ARG A 119 -13.95 1.14 -24.76
C ARG A 119 -15.22 0.64 -25.47
N GLN A 120 -15.70 -0.55 -25.10
CA GLN A 120 -16.95 -1.11 -25.64
C GLN A 120 -18.20 -0.30 -25.23
N ALA A 121 -18.14 0.46 -24.14
CA ALA A 121 -19.21 1.36 -23.71
C ALA A 121 -19.14 2.75 -24.37
N ASN A 122 -18.00 3.11 -24.99
CA ASN A 122 -17.76 4.41 -25.62
C ASN A 122 -17.92 4.43 -27.15
N VAL A 123 -18.50 3.39 -27.75
CA VAL A 123 -18.61 3.18 -29.21
C VAL A 123 -19.24 4.37 -29.96
N TYR A 124 -20.14 5.11 -29.32
CA TYR A 124 -20.79 6.26 -29.96
C TYR A 124 -19.82 7.43 -30.17
N ALA A 125 -18.99 7.76 -29.19
CA ALA A 125 -17.99 8.83 -29.31
C ALA A 125 -16.82 8.40 -30.20
N ASP A 126 -16.37 7.13 -30.10
CA ASP A 126 -15.36 6.53 -30.99
C ASP A 126 -15.77 6.65 -32.47
N ARG A 127 -17.05 6.34 -32.78
CA ARG A 127 -17.58 6.49 -34.14
C ARG A 127 -17.52 7.93 -34.64
N LEU A 128 -17.85 8.91 -33.79
CA LEU A 128 -17.79 10.33 -34.16
C LEU A 128 -16.34 10.80 -34.37
N ALA A 129 -15.39 10.33 -33.58
CA ALA A 129 -13.97 10.64 -33.74
C ALA A 129 -13.41 10.06 -35.04
N ASN A 130 -13.75 8.81 -35.36
CA ASN A 130 -13.35 8.16 -36.61
C ASN A 130 -14.03 8.78 -37.84
N ALA A 131 -15.31 9.14 -37.76
CA ALA A 131 -16.02 9.83 -38.85
C ALA A 131 -15.35 11.16 -39.23
N ALA A 132 -14.82 11.91 -38.26
CA ALA A 132 -14.08 13.14 -38.52
C ALA A 132 -12.83 12.90 -39.38
N LEU A 133 -12.10 11.80 -39.12
CA LEU A 133 -10.90 11.40 -39.85
C LEU A 133 -11.20 10.81 -41.23
N ASP A 134 -12.27 10.03 -41.32
CA ASP A 134 -12.70 9.36 -42.55
C ASP A 134 -13.18 10.38 -43.59
N HIS A 135 -14.00 11.35 -43.15
CA HIS A 135 -14.59 12.36 -44.02
C HIS A 135 -13.79 13.66 -44.10
N ARG A 136 -12.81 13.85 -43.21
CA ARG A 136 -11.99 15.08 -43.11
C ARG A 136 -12.82 16.36 -43.00
N THR A 137 -13.95 16.25 -42.31
CA THR A 137 -14.95 17.30 -42.11
C THR A 137 -15.27 17.46 -40.65
N THR A 138 -15.49 18.70 -40.21
CA THR A 138 -16.08 18.96 -38.89
C THR A 138 -17.58 19.08 -39.03
N THR A 139 -18.32 18.27 -38.28
CA THR A 139 -19.78 18.27 -38.20
C THR A 139 -20.22 18.52 -36.77
N LEU A 140 -21.15 19.45 -36.58
CA LEU A 140 -21.78 19.75 -35.30
C LEU A 140 -23.29 19.68 -35.46
N GLU A 141 -23.95 18.92 -34.58
CA GLU A 141 -25.42 18.84 -34.51
C GLU A 141 -25.85 19.31 -33.12
N CYS A 142 -26.79 20.24 -33.05
CA CYS A 142 -27.21 20.83 -31.78
C CYS A 142 -28.73 21.04 -31.74
N GLY A 143 -29.32 20.79 -30.57
CA GLY A 143 -30.71 21.09 -30.28
C GLY A 143 -30.93 22.53 -29.81
N VAL A 144 -32.14 22.83 -29.34
CA VAL A 144 -32.51 24.16 -28.84
C VAL A 144 -31.82 24.46 -27.49
N HIS A 145 -31.20 25.64 -27.36
CA HIS A 145 -30.57 26.13 -26.13
C HIS A 145 -31.59 26.76 -25.15
N THR A 146 -31.14 27.05 -23.93
CA THR A 146 -31.97 27.61 -22.84
C THR A 146 -32.36 29.08 -23.06
N ASP A 147 -31.64 29.79 -23.92
CA ASP A 147 -31.91 31.16 -24.36
C ASP A 147 -32.91 31.24 -25.54
N GLY A 148 -33.40 30.09 -26.02
CA GLY A 148 -34.38 30.00 -27.11
C GLY A 148 -33.76 30.03 -28.52
N HIS A 149 -32.43 30.10 -28.65
CA HIS A 149 -31.76 29.99 -29.94
C HIS A 149 -31.39 28.53 -30.23
N GLY A 150 -31.71 28.02 -31.42
CA GLY A 150 -31.28 26.70 -31.88
C GLY A 150 -30.02 26.83 -32.73
N CYS A 151 -28.95 26.12 -32.36
CA CYS A 151 -27.77 26.03 -33.22
C CYS A 151 -28.04 24.97 -34.30
N THR A 152 -28.20 25.39 -35.55
CA THR A 152 -28.39 24.49 -36.70
C THR A 152 -27.19 23.57 -36.91
N SER A 153 -27.43 22.40 -37.53
CA SER A 153 -26.35 21.52 -37.96
C SER A 153 -25.40 22.26 -38.90
N THR A 154 -24.11 22.26 -38.57
CA THR A 154 -23.09 22.99 -39.34
C THR A 154 -21.98 22.02 -39.72
N SER A 155 -21.76 21.82 -41.02
CA SER A 155 -20.67 21.02 -41.56
C SER A 155 -19.68 21.90 -42.30
N THR A 156 -18.40 21.88 -41.92
CA THR A 156 -17.33 22.66 -42.58
C THR A 156 -16.27 21.71 -43.13
N THR A 157 -15.97 21.83 -44.42
CA THR A 157 -14.96 21.04 -45.15
C THR A 157 -13.63 21.81 -45.20
N ALA A 158 -12.50 21.16 -44.92
CA ALA A 158 -11.18 21.80 -45.04
C ALA A 158 -10.81 22.04 -46.52
N PRO A 159 -10.15 23.16 -46.88
CA PRO A 159 -9.72 23.42 -48.25
C PRO A 159 -8.55 22.50 -48.66
N ALA A 160 -8.51 22.13 -49.94
CA ALA A 160 -7.49 21.25 -50.53
C ALA A 160 -6.06 21.82 -50.39
N PRO A 161 -5.03 20.98 -50.18
CA PRO A 161 -3.65 21.45 -50.03
C PRO A 161 -3.13 22.04 -51.35
N ALA A 162 -2.66 23.29 -51.28
CA ALA A 162 -1.98 23.97 -52.39
C ALA A 162 -0.62 23.31 -52.68
N ALA A 163 -0.28 23.25 -53.96
CA ALA A 163 0.91 22.62 -54.53
C ALA A 163 2.23 23.15 -53.93
N ALA A 164 3.19 22.23 -53.81
CA ALA A 164 4.55 22.47 -53.31
C ALA A 164 5.33 23.51 -54.14
N PRO A 165 6.19 24.35 -53.51
CA PRO A 165 7.12 25.20 -54.24
C PRO A 165 8.36 24.41 -54.74
N PRO A 166 9.03 24.86 -55.82
CA PRO A 166 10.10 24.12 -56.49
C PRO A 166 11.45 24.20 -55.74
N PRO A 167 12.43 23.33 -56.07
CA PRO A 167 13.65 23.18 -55.30
C PRO A 167 14.67 24.29 -55.61
N ALA A 168 15.36 24.77 -54.57
CA ALA A 168 16.55 25.60 -54.70
C ALA A 168 17.82 24.75 -54.55
N THR A 169 18.74 24.93 -55.48
CA THR A 169 20.07 24.32 -55.63
C THR A 169 21.10 24.79 -54.56
N PRO A 170 22.28 24.14 -54.46
CA PRO A 170 22.95 23.80 -53.20
C PRO A 170 24.02 24.81 -52.75
N HIS A 171 24.29 24.85 -51.45
CA HIS A 171 25.52 25.44 -50.91
C HIS A 171 26.22 24.51 -49.90
N VAL A 172 27.36 23.99 -50.38
CA VAL A 172 28.69 23.84 -49.76
C VAL A 172 28.80 23.35 -48.31
N ALA A 173 29.52 22.24 -48.18
CA ALA A 173 29.93 21.53 -46.97
C ALA A 173 31.01 22.25 -46.14
N VAL A 174 30.91 22.08 -44.81
CA VAL A 174 32.00 21.96 -43.83
C VAL A 174 31.43 21.05 -42.73
N GLY A 175 31.83 19.79 -42.61
CA GLY A 175 33.01 19.36 -41.86
C GLY A 175 32.56 18.19 -40.98
N THR A 176 33.08 17.01 -41.30
CA THR A 176 32.75 15.66 -40.83
C THR A 176 33.22 15.35 -39.41
N GLU A 177 32.36 14.69 -38.63
CA GLU A 177 32.76 13.58 -37.74
C GLU A 177 31.76 12.42 -37.95
N ASP A 178 32.27 11.27 -38.37
CA ASP A 178 31.49 10.07 -38.68
C ASP A 178 30.96 9.38 -37.40
N PRO A 179 29.73 8.82 -37.41
CA PRO A 179 29.24 7.95 -36.35
C PRO A 179 29.83 6.53 -36.46
N PRO A 180 30.04 5.80 -35.34
CA PRO A 180 30.48 4.40 -35.39
C PRO A 180 29.39 3.47 -35.93
N SER A 181 29.82 2.38 -36.57
CA SER A 181 29.01 1.45 -37.36
C SER A 181 27.95 0.67 -36.54
N PRO A 182 26.85 0.20 -37.17
CA PRO A 182 25.77 -0.50 -36.50
C PRO A 182 26.09 -1.99 -36.35
N ALA A 183 26.78 -2.34 -35.28
CA ALA A 183 26.74 -3.67 -34.67
C ALA A 183 27.00 -3.47 -33.18
N ASP A 184 26.08 -3.96 -32.34
CA ASP A 184 26.05 -3.87 -30.86
C ASP A 184 25.05 -2.86 -30.23
N ALA A 185 24.08 -2.33 -31.00
CA ALA A 185 23.00 -1.47 -30.47
C ALA A 185 21.64 -2.18 -30.33
N GLU A 186 21.63 -3.44 -29.89
CA GLU A 186 20.41 -4.06 -29.37
C GLU A 186 20.52 -4.15 -27.83
N ASP A 187 19.50 -3.63 -27.15
CA ASP A 187 19.26 -3.66 -25.69
C ASP A 187 19.69 -2.44 -24.84
N MET A 188 19.18 -1.25 -25.19
CA MET A 188 18.77 -0.23 -24.21
C MET A 188 17.73 0.69 -24.87
N GLY A 189 16.49 0.22 -24.91
CA GLY A 189 15.36 1.04 -25.33
C GLY A 189 15.11 2.18 -24.34
N ASP A 190 14.95 3.39 -24.87
CA ASP A 190 14.46 4.59 -24.19
C ASP A 190 13.36 4.27 -23.15
N ILE A 191 13.68 4.46 -21.86
CA ILE A 191 12.76 4.32 -20.73
C ILE A 191 12.09 5.68 -20.43
N ASP A 192 11.74 6.46 -21.45
CA ASP A 192 11.00 7.71 -21.25
C ASP A 192 9.63 7.71 -21.95
N ASP A 193 8.66 7.09 -21.29
CA ASP A 193 7.25 7.16 -21.70
C ASP A 193 6.60 8.54 -21.48
N GLY A 194 7.36 9.58 -21.07
CA GLY A 194 6.82 10.92 -20.79
C GLY A 194 5.81 11.01 -19.63
N GLU A 195 5.54 9.88 -18.95
CA GLU A 195 4.67 9.83 -17.77
C GLU A 195 5.30 10.57 -16.60
N VAL A 196 4.61 11.60 -16.12
CA VAL A 196 4.99 12.40 -14.97
C VAL A 196 3.80 12.49 -14.04
N TYR A 197 4.08 12.28 -12.76
CA TYR A 197 3.10 12.37 -11.70
C TYR A 197 3.35 13.66 -10.89
N ALA A 198 2.27 14.34 -10.47
CA ALA A 198 2.39 15.54 -9.64
C ALA A 198 2.39 15.14 -8.15
N ALA A 199 3.09 15.92 -7.33
CA ALA A 199 2.96 15.83 -5.88
C ALA A 199 1.51 16.14 -5.44
N MET A 200 0.99 15.35 -4.50
CA MET A 200 -0.33 15.60 -3.92
C MET A 200 -0.30 16.86 -3.04
N SER A 201 -1.30 17.73 -3.19
CA SER A 201 -1.51 18.88 -2.29
C SER A 201 -2.45 18.52 -1.15
N VAL A 202 -2.41 19.26 -0.04
CA VAL A 202 -3.40 19.15 1.04
C VAL A 202 -4.47 20.21 0.83
N GLY A 203 -5.71 19.77 0.64
CA GLY A 203 -6.88 20.63 0.46
C GLY A 203 -8.17 19.81 0.62
N PRO A 204 -9.32 20.47 0.81
CA PRO A 204 -10.62 19.80 1.00
C PRO A 204 -10.99 18.85 -0.16
N ASP A 205 -10.54 19.14 -1.38
CA ASP A 205 -10.75 18.31 -2.58
C ASP A 205 -9.54 17.45 -2.96
N ALA A 206 -8.49 17.43 -2.13
CA ALA A 206 -7.19 16.85 -2.50
C ALA A 206 -6.93 15.45 -1.94
N VAL A 207 -7.83 14.92 -1.09
CA VAL A 207 -7.71 13.55 -0.56
C VAL A 207 -8.40 12.58 -1.53
N PRO A 208 -7.66 11.64 -2.15
CA PRO A 208 -8.22 10.68 -3.08
C PRO A 208 -9.26 9.82 -2.37
N GLN A 209 -10.33 9.47 -3.10
CA GLN A 209 -11.27 8.47 -2.62
C GLN A 209 -10.52 7.17 -2.31
N ARG A 210 -10.77 6.61 -1.13
CA ARG A 210 -10.13 5.37 -0.68
C ARG A 210 -10.43 4.24 -1.66
N ARG A 211 -9.38 3.63 -2.22
CA ARG A 211 -9.50 2.42 -3.04
C ARG A 211 -9.84 1.21 -2.16
N SER A 212 -10.54 0.23 -2.74
CA SER A 212 -10.73 -1.07 -2.09
C SER A 212 -9.37 -1.75 -1.93
N ARG A 213 -9.25 -2.65 -0.95
CA ARG A 213 -7.99 -3.40 -0.77
C ARG A 213 -7.75 -4.29 -1.99
N LEU A 214 -6.60 -4.14 -2.64
CA LEU A 214 -6.14 -5.08 -3.66
C LEU A 214 -5.91 -6.45 -3.02
N ARG A 215 -6.61 -7.47 -3.53
CA ARG A 215 -6.43 -8.87 -3.13
C ARG A 215 -6.22 -9.70 -4.38
N LEU A 216 -5.01 -10.23 -4.54
CA LEU A 216 -4.74 -11.16 -5.64
C LEU A 216 -5.42 -12.49 -5.34
N ARG A 217 -5.96 -13.11 -6.38
CA ARG A 217 -6.41 -14.50 -6.28
C ARG A 217 -5.20 -15.42 -6.18
N GLN A 218 -5.44 -16.71 -6.00
CA GLN A 218 -4.38 -17.69 -6.17
C GLN A 218 -3.96 -17.69 -7.64
N LEU A 219 -2.71 -17.31 -7.89
CA LEU A 219 -2.09 -17.29 -9.21
C LEU A 219 -1.39 -18.64 -9.44
N ASP A 220 -1.38 -19.11 -10.68
CA ASP A 220 -0.51 -20.19 -11.10
C ASP A 220 0.94 -19.69 -11.34
N GLU A 221 1.86 -20.60 -11.66
CA GLU A 221 3.28 -20.26 -11.82
C GLU A 221 3.52 -19.28 -12.97
N ASP A 222 2.77 -19.41 -14.07
CA ASP A 222 2.92 -18.56 -15.26
C ASP A 222 2.36 -17.15 -15.01
N GLU A 223 1.21 -17.07 -14.33
CA GLU A 223 0.59 -15.81 -13.92
C GLU A 223 1.43 -15.07 -12.87
N GLU A 224 2.02 -15.79 -11.90
CA GLU A 224 2.93 -15.21 -10.93
C GLU A 224 4.19 -14.66 -11.61
N GLU A 225 4.73 -15.38 -12.60
CA GLU A 225 5.88 -14.90 -13.38
C GLU A 225 5.53 -13.67 -14.22
N ALA A 226 4.38 -13.67 -14.89
CA ALA A 226 3.90 -12.54 -15.70
C ALA A 226 3.65 -11.28 -14.83
N ALA A 227 2.96 -11.44 -13.70
CA ALA A 227 2.75 -10.37 -12.74
C ALA A 227 4.08 -9.86 -12.18
N GLY A 228 5.02 -10.77 -11.86
CA GLY A 228 6.36 -10.42 -11.42
C GLY A 228 7.14 -9.58 -12.44
N LYS A 229 7.08 -9.93 -13.73
CA LYS A 229 7.72 -9.17 -14.82
C LYS A 229 7.09 -7.78 -15.00
N LEU A 230 5.78 -7.64 -14.84
CA LEU A 230 5.11 -6.34 -14.86
C LEU A 230 5.58 -5.45 -13.71
N VAL A 231 5.53 -5.98 -12.49
CA VAL A 231 5.94 -5.28 -11.27
C VAL A 231 7.40 -4.86 -11.33
N GLU A 232 8.27 -5.72 -11.85
CA GLU A 232 9.69 -5.41 -11.99
C GLU A 232 9.94 -4.28 -12.98
N ARG A 233 9.33 -4.33 -14.18
CA ARG A 233 9.46 -3.25 -15.16
C ARG A 233 8.97 -1.92 -14.60
N LEU A 234 7.83 -1.94 -13.91
CA LEU A 234 7.30 -0.76 -13.23
C LEU A 234 8.26 -0.23 -12.16
N ALA A 235 8.81 -1.11 -11.31
CA ALA A 235 9.71 -0.73 -10.24
C ALA A 235 11.05 -0.20 -10.76
N ALA A 236 11.64 -0.84 -11.77
CA ALA A 236 12.88 -0.38 -12.39
C ALA A 236 12.70 1.00 -13.03
N ARG A 237 11.62 1.18 -13.79
CA ARG A 237 11.27 2.47 -14.42
C ARG A 237 11.08 3.58 -13.39
N LEU A 238 10.26 3.35 -12.35
CA LEU A 238 10.06 4.35 -11.31
C LEU A 238 11.32 4.61 -10.49
N ALA A 239 12.15 3.60 -10.23
CA ALA A 239 13.42 3.78 -9.52
C ALA A 239 14.39 4.68 -10.31
N ALA A 240 14.51 4.48 -11.62
CA ALA A 240 15.31 5.34 -12.50
C ALA A 240 14.77 6.79 -12.45
N LYS A 241 13.46 6.97 -12.73
CA LYS A 241 12.83 8.30 -12.71
C LYS A 241 12.94 9.02 -11.36
N ILE A 242 12.86 8.31 -10.22
CA ILE A 242 13.05 8.90 -8.88
C ILE A 242 14.51 9.32 -8.67
N THR A 243 15.45 8.54 -9.18
CA THR A 243 16.90 8.79 -9.03
C THR A 243 17.33 9.97 -9.90
N ASP A 244 16.80 10.06 -11.12
CA ASP A 244 17.14 11.07 -12.12
C ASP A 244 16.34 12.37 -11.97
N ALA A 245 15.34 12.39 -11.07
CA ALA A 245 14.52 13.56 -10.80
C ALA A 245 15.38 14.77 -10.37
N ALA A 246 15.20 15.89 -11.08
CA ALA A 246 15.99 17.10 -10.87
C ALA A 246 15.72 17.73 -9.50
N ASP A 247 14.47 17.71 -9.06
CA ASP A 247 14.03 18.29 -7.80
C ASP A 247 13.17 17.34 -6.96
N TRP A 248 12.76 17.79 -5.77
CA TRP A 248 11.93 16.99 -4.88
C TRP A 248 10.52 16.79 -5.41
N GLU A 249 9.92 17.80 -6.05
CA GLU A 249 8.51 17.77 -6.48
C GLU A 249 8.30 16.71 -7.57
N GLU A 250 9.24 16.63 -8.50
CA GLU A 250 9.28 15.59 -9.51
C GLU A 250 9.46 14.20 -8.88
N ALA A 251 10.42 14.05 -7.97
CA ALA A 251 10.66 12.77 -7.31
C ALA A 251 9.45 12.32 -6.48
N GLU A 252 8.84 13.24 -5.73
CA GLU A 252 7.64 13.03 -4.92
C GLU A 252 6.46 12.55 -5.77
N GLY A 253 6.32 13.08 -6.98
CA GLY A 253 5.38 12.60 -7.97
C GLY A 253 5.54 11.11 -8.25
N TYR A 254 6.72 10.69 -8.69
CA TYR A 254 7.00 9.27 -9.00
C TYR A 254 6.82 8.37 -7.77
N ILE A 255 7.25 8.83 -6.59
CA ILE A 255 7.09 8.09 -5.35
C ILE A 255 5.60 7.90 -5.01
N THR A 256 4.80 8.95 -5.17
CA THR A 256 3.35 8.92 -4.90
C THR A 256 2.62 8.02 -5.88
N ALA A 257 3.06 7.96 -7.13
CA ALA A 257 2.43 7.14 -8.17
C ALA A 257 2.63 5.64 -7.98
N LEU A 258 3.75 5.22 -7.38
CA LEU A 258 4.12 3.81 -7.22
C LEU A 258 2.97 2.92 -6.71
N PRO A 259 2.33 3.18 -5.56
CA PRO A 259 1.24 2.32 -5.09
C PRO A 259 0.00 2.34 -5.99
N TYR A 260 -0.33 3.46 -6.63
CA TYR A 260 -1.46 3.54 -7.55
C TYR A 260 -1.21 2.79 -8.86
N ALA A 261 -0.02 2.94 -9.45
CA ALA A 261 0.39 2.20 -10.63
C ALA A 261 0.46 0.69 -10.36
N LEU A 262 0.94 0.29 -9.17
CA LEU A 262 0.91 -1.10 -8.73
C LEU A 262 -0.50 -1.64 -8.62
N TYR A 263 -1.42 -0.86 -8.05
CA TYR A 263 -2.82 -1.23 -7.96
C TYR A 263 -3.39 -1.50 -9.35
N ASP A 264 -3.20 -0.57 -10.28
CA ASP A 264 -3.80 -0.62 -11.61
C ASP A 264 -3.23 -1.79 -12.44
N GLN A 265 -1.90 -2.02 -12.39
CA GLN A 265 -1.27 -3.13 -13.13
C GLN A 265 -1.60 -4.51 -12.56
N LEU A 266 -1.82 -4.61 -11.24
CA LEU A 266 -2.14 -5.88 -10.59
C LEU A 266 -3.64 -6.15 -10.49
N GLN A 267 -4.49 -5.17 -10.81
CA GLN A 267 -5.94 -5.31 -10.78
C GLN A 267 -6.48 -6.50 -11.61
N PRO A 268 -5.96 -6.80 -12.82
CA PRO A 268 -6.41 -7.97 -13.59
C PRO A 268 -6.18 -9.30 -12.86
N TYR A 269 -5.16 -9.37 -12.00
CA TYR A 269 -4.81 -10.55 -11.20
C TYR A 269 -5.64 -10.66 -9.89
N SER A 270 -6.54 -9.71 -9.64
CA SER A 270 -7.49 -9.76 -8.52
C SER A 270 -8.84 -10.38 -8.89
N GLN A 271 -9.19 -10.39 -10.17
CA GLN A 271 -10.48 -10.88 -10.68
C GLN A 271 -10.36 -12.33 -11.15
N THR A 272 -11.37 -13.15 -10.90
CA THR A 272 -11.52 -14.47 -11.55
C THR A 272 -11.84 -14.26 -13.02
N GLN A 273 -10.94 -14.67 -13.92
CA GLN A 273 -11.31 -14.82 -15.34
C GLN A 273 -12.35 -15.93 -15.43
N HIS A 274 -13.62 -15.57 -15.63
CA HIS A 274 -14.57 -16.51 -16.20
C HIS A 274 -14.34 -16.49 -17.71
N PRO A 275 -13.85 -17.57 -18.34
CA PRO A 275 -13.94 -17.68 -19.78
C PRO A 275 -15.42 -17.61 -20.13
N ALA A 276 -15.79 -16.65 -20.99
CA ALA A 276 -17.15 -16.49 -21.48
C ALA A 276 -17.58 -17.79 -22.16
N GLN A 277 -18.35 -18.61 -21.46
CA GLN A 277 -19.06 -19.72 -22.09
C GLN A 277 -20.26 -19.14 -22.84
N PRO A 278 -20.43 -19.44 -24.14
CA PRO A 278 -21.60 -19.00 -24.88
C PRO A 278 -22.85 -19.62 -24.25
N HIS A 279 -23.83 -18.78 -23.94
CA HIS A 279 -25.13 -19.17 -23.42
C HIS A 279 -25.78 -20.22 -24.33
N SER A 280 -25.74 -21.50 -23.92
CA SER A 280 -26.66 -22.52 -24.43
C SER A 280 -27.85 -22.57 -23.49
N GLN A 281 -29.00 -22.15 -24.00
CA GLN A 281 -30.29 -22.27 -23.34
C GLN A 281 -30.54 -23.74 -22.99
N ARG A 282 -30.71 -24.04 -21.70
CA ARG A 282 -31.23 -25.35 -21.27
C ARG A 282 -32.76 -25.26 -21.12
N PRO A 283 -33.53 -26.19 -21.71
CA PRO A 283 -34.98 -26.19 -21.56
C PRO A 283 -35.40 -26.67 -20.17
N GLN A 284 -36.46 -26.06 -19.65
CA GLN A 284 -37.16 -26.49 -18.45
C GLN A 284 -37.81 -27.86 -18.67
N LEU A 285 -37.60 -28.79 -17.75
CA LEU A 285 -38.40 -30.02 -17.64
C LEU A 285 -38.84 -30.20 -16.17
N HIS A 286 -40.17 -30.18 -15.98
CA HIS A 286 -40.90 -30.70 -14.82
C HIS A 286 -40.54 -32.19 -14.59
N HIS A 287 -40.46 -32.74 -13.38
CA HIS A 287 -41.54 -33.16 -12.44
C HIS A 287 -40.89 -34.08 -11.34
N PRO A 288 -41.61 -34.77 -10.42
CA PRO A 288 -42.32 -34.37 -9.20
C PRO A 288 -41.71 -34.92 -7.87
N ASP A 289 -42.31 -34.52 -6.74
CA ASP A 289 -42.21 -35.06 -5.38
C ASP A 289 -42.29 -36.60 -5.26
N VAL A 290 -41.37 -37.21 -4.49
CA VAL A 290 -41.64 -38.35 -3.57
C VAL A 290 -40.56 -38.40 -2.46
N ARG A 291 -40.97 -38.30 -1.18
CA ARG A 291 -40.17 -38.73 0.00
C ARG A 291 -40.41 -40.21 0.28
N PRO A 292 -39.43 -40.91 0.91
CA PRO A 292 -39.82 -41.80 1.99
C PRO A 292 -38.87 -41.77 3.21
N ASP A 293 -39.28 -42.54 4.20
CA ASP A 293 -39.31 -42.25 5.63
C ASP A 293 -38.24 -43.02 6.44
N ARG A 294 -38.21 -42.75 7.75
CA ARG A 294 -37.22 -43.15 8.76
C ARG A 294 -37.34 -44.61 9.27
N ARG A 295 -36.24 -45.05 9.92
CA ARG A 295 -36.06 -45.99 11.08
C ARG A 295 -35.57 -47.42 10.76
N PRO A 296 -35.07 -48.20 11.75
CA PRO A 296 -34.22 -47.88 12.92
C PRO A 296 -33.05 -48.89 13.18
N LYS A 297 -32.21 -48.61 14.19
CA LYS A 297 -31.15 -49.49 14.76
C LYS A 297 -31.71 -50.65 15.62
N PRO A 298 -30.96 -51.75 15.82
CA PRO A 298 -31.20 -52.71 16.91
C PRO A 298 -30.18 -52.64 18.06
N HIS A 299 -30.60 -53.18 19.22
CA HIS A 299 -29.99 -53.16 20.56
C HIS A 299 -29.65 -54.59 21.06
N GLN A 300 -28.65 -54.69 21.96
CA GLN A 300 -28.45 -55.66 23.10
C GLN A 300 -28.30 -57.16 22.77
N GLY A 301 -27.48 -58.02 23.42
CA GLY A 301 -26.60 -58.11 24.60
C GLY A 301 -26.12 -59.59 24.66
N PRO A 302 -25.72 -60.24 25.79
CA PRO A 302 -25.04 -59.81 27.02
C PRO A 302 -23.85 -60.74 27.47
N ALA A 303 -23.16 -60.30 28.53
CA ALA A 303 -22.46 -61.00 29.65
C ALA A 303 -21.90 -62.45 29.52
N GLN A 304 -20.67 -62.67 30.02
CA GLN A 304 -20.40 -63.46 31.26
C GLN A 304 -18.91 -63.48 31.68
N ALA A 305 -18.72 -63.64 32.99
CA ALA A 305 -17.51 -63.54 33.79
C ALA A 305 -16.60 -64.79 33.75
N VAL A 306 -15.42 -64.70 34.39
CA VAL A 306 -14.83 -65.65 35.37
C VAL A 306 -13.28 -65.47 35.44
N THR A 307 -12.77 -65.17 36.63
CA THR A 307 -11.36 -65.21 37.10
C THR A 307 -10.92 -66.67 37.39
N PRO A 308 -9.73 -67.03 37.97
CA PRO A 308 -8.50 -66.31 38.33
C PRO A 308 -7.18 -67.07 37.95
N ASP A 309 -6.06 -66.54 38.45
CA ASP A 309 -4.80 -67.21 38.82
C ASP A 309 -3.76 -67.59 37.75
N GLY A 310 -2.49 -67.32 38.09
CA GLY A 310 -1.36 -67.98 37.45
C GLY A 310 -0.07 -67.17 37.35
N GLN A 311 0.77 -67.31 38.37
CA GLN A 311 2.10 -66.72 38.50
C GLN A 311 3.14 -67.10 37.42
N ARG A 312 4.12 -66.19 37.29
CA ARG A 312 5.59 -66.42 37.13
C ARG A 312 6.20 -66.77 35.75
N GLN A 313 7.11 -65.85 35.40
CA GLN A 313 8.52 -66.06 35.02
C GLN A 313 8.90 -66.76 33.71
N GLY A 314 9.81 -66.10 32.99
CA GLY A 314 11.04 -66.77 32.57
C GLY A 314 11.26 -66.92 31.06
N GLY A 315 12.07 -66.02 30.52
CA GLY A 315 13.28 -66.47 29.83
C GLY A 315 13.19 -67.00 28.39
N SER A 316 13.72 -66.16 27.50
CA SER A 316 14.88 -66.51 26.66
C SER A 316 14.70 -67.44 25.45
N ARG A 317 14.91 -66.81 24.27
CA ARG A 317 15.73 -67.29 23.12
C ARG A 317 15.18 -68.55 22.40
N SER A 318 15.19 -68.74 21.09
CA SER A 318 15.98 -68.18 19.98
C SER A 318 15.75 -69.10 18.76
N ARG A 319 15.82 -68.54 17.53
CA ARG A 319 16.17 -69.19 16.24
C ARG A 319 15.07 -70.10 15.64
N ARG A 320 14.80 -70.12 14.34
CA ARG A 320 15.64 -70.01 13.12
C ARG A 320 14.84 -69.29 12.01
N ARG A 321 15.39 -68.34 11.24
CA ARG A 321 16.29 -68.48 10.05
C ARG A 321 15.68 -69.42 9.00
N ARG A 322 15.40 -69.05 7.75
CA ARG A 322 16.18 -68.34 6.68
C ARG A 322 15.18 -67.80 5.63
N GLY A 323 15.45 -66.80 4.78
CA GLY A 323 16.65 -66.00 4.55
C GLY A 323 16.54 -65.12 3.28
N HIS A 324 17.43 -64.12 3.22
CA HIS A 324 18.10 -63.47 2.06
C HIS A 324 17.21 -62.72 1.02
N SER A 325 17.54 -61.53 0.52
CA SER A 325 18.77 -60.69 0.53
C SER A 325 18.49 -59.30 -0.06
N GLY A 326 19.24 -58.27 0.36
CA GLY A 326 19.37 -56.98 -0.36
C GLY A 326 19.47 -55.77 0.57
N GLY A 327 20.69 -55.37 0.94
CA GLY A 327 20.96 -54.33 1.93
C GLY A 327 21.03 -52.90 1.37
N GLY A 328 20.69 -51.93 2.24
CA GLY A 328 20.97 -50.50 2.09
C GLY A 328 20.93 -49.82 3.47
N MET A 329 22.10 -49.56 4.03
CA MET A 329 22.31 -49.02 5.38
C MET A 329 21.65 -47.65 5.61
N GLY A 330 20.77 -47.56 6.60
CA GLY A 330 20.37 -46.30 7.23
C GLY A 330 21.53 -45.73 8.07
N ARG A 331 22.11 -44.60 7.62
CA ARG A 331 23.10 -43.83 8.39
C ARG A 331 22.46 -43.28 9.68
N ARG A 332 22.93 -43.76 10.83
CA ARG A 332 22.80 -43.05 12.13
C ARG A 332 23.37 -41.64 11.97
N ARG A 333 22.56 -40.62 12.22
CA ARG A 333 23.00 -39.22 12.27
C ARG A 333 23.93 -39.02 13.46
N THR A 334 25.24 -38.99 13.22
CA THR A 334 26.22 -38.41 14.15
C THR A 334 25.97 -36.90 14.25
N ARG A 335 26.02 -36.34 15.47
CA ARG A 335 25.98 -34.88 15.66
C ARG A 335 27.17 -34.26 14.93
N PRO A 336 26.98 -33.20 14.13
CA PRO A 336 28.10 -32.53 13.47
C PRO A 336 29.03 -31.90 14.51
N PRO A 337 30.35 -31.83 14.23
CA PRO A 337 31.34 -31.32 15.18
C PRO A 337 31.07 -29.85 15.54
N ARG A 338 31.43 -29.46 16.77
CA ARG A 338 31.34 -28.06 17.25
C ARG A 338 32.27 -27.19 16.42
N VAL A 339 31.66 -26.44 15.50
CA VAL A 339 32.36 -25.42 14.71
C VAL A 339 32.77 -24.27 15.64
N THR A 340 34.02 -23.82 15.59
CA THR A 340 34.53 -22.69 16.39
C THR A 340 34.00 -21.34 15.85
N ARG A 341 34.11 -20.26 16.63
CA ARG A 341 33.69 -18.90 16.23
C ARG A 341 34.36 -18.47 14.91
N HIS A 342 35.67 -18.64 14.80
CA HIS A 342 36.45 -18.32 13.61
C HIS A 342 36.01 -19.09 12.36
N HIS A 343 35.63 -20.36 12.49
CA HIS A 343 35.20 -21.16 11.34
C HIS A 343 33.79 -20.78 10.83
N ARG A 344 32.99 -20.05 11.61
CA ARG A 344 31.69 -19.52 11.14
C ARG A 344 31.83 -18.14 10.49
N GLU A 345 32.74 -17.31 10.99
CA GLU A 345 33.13 -16.05 10.35
C GLU A 345 33.76 -16.34 8.97
N HIS A 346 34.67 -17.31 8.89
CA HIS A 346 35.20 -17.80 7.60
C HIS A 346 34.11 -18.32 6.64
N ARG A 347 33.07 -18.99 7.15
CA ARG A 347 31.94 -19.46 6.33
C ARG A 347 31.00 -18.34 5.89
N LEU A 348 30.98 -17.21 6.61
CA LEU A 348 30.28 -16.01 6.20
C LEU A 348 31.05 -15.35 5.06
N ASP A 349 32.37 -15.23 5.17
CA ASP A 349 33.25 -14.69 4.13
C ASP A 349 33.17 -15.54 2.85
N GLU A 350 33.29 -16.87 2.94
CA GLU A 350 33.08 -17.78 1.81
C GLU A 350 31.67 -17.65 1.18
N ALA A 351 30.64 -17.38 1.99
CA ALA A 351 29.28 -17.22 1.49
C ALA A 351 29.06 -15.87 0.82
N LEU A 352 29.74 -14.81 1.28
CA LEU A 352 29.76 -13.49 0.66
C LEU A 352 30.51 -13.56 -0.68
N ASP A 353 31.68 -14.20 -0.70
CA ASP A 353 32.47 -14.40 -1.93
C ASP A 353 31.73 -15.25 -2.96
N ALA A 354 31.05 -16.32 -2.52
CA ALA A 354 30.19 -17.11 -3.40
C ALA A 354 28.98 -16.31 -3.93
N THR A 355 28.45 -15.37 -3.14
CA THR A 355 27.36 -14.49 -3.59
C THR A 355 27.87 -13.51 -4.64
N HIS A 356 29.03 -12.90 -4.42
CA HIS A 356 29.68 -12.01 -5.39
C HIS A 356 30.13 -12.75 -6.66
N ALA A 357 30.51 -14.04 -6.57
CA ALA A 357 30.84 -14.87 -7.72
C ALA A 357 29.58 -15.20 -8.55
N VAL A 358 28.49 -15.63 -7.90
CA VAL A 358 27.20 -15.92 -8.55
C VAL A 358 26.61 -14.67 -9.22
N GLN A 359 26.74 -13.50 -8.58
CA GLN A 359 26.30 -12.22 -9.16
C GLN A 359 27.12 -11.80 -10.38
N ARG A 360 28.40 -12.22 -10.47
CA ARG A 360 29.27 -11.94 -11.62
C ARG A 360 29.09 -12.95 -12.75
N SER A 361 28.83 -14.21 -12.46
CA SER A 361 28.73 -15.28 -13.47
C SER A 361 27.33 -15.49 -14.04
N GLU A 362 26.27 -15.26 -13.24
CA GLU A 362 24.87 -15.47 -13.65
C GLU A 362 23.94 -14.34 -13.17
N PRO A 363 24.12 -13.09 -13.65
CA PRO A 363 23.31 -11.95 -13.20
C PRO A 363 21.80 -12.10 -13.49
N GLY A 364 21.43 -12.88 -14.52
CA GLY A 364 20.03 -13.12 -14.90
C GLY A 364 19.31 -14.21 -14.10
N ASN A 365 20.01 -15.09 -13.38
CA ASN A 365 19.42 -16.25 -12.71
C ASN A 365 18.99 -15.93 -11.27
N ARG A 366 17.86 -15.22 -11.14
CA ARG A 366 17.37 -14.66 -9.86
C ARG A 366 17.15 -15.67 -8.76
N LYS A 367 16.72 -16.90 -9.11
CA LYS A 367 16.51 -17.96 -8.12
C LYS A 367 17.83 -18.38 -7.47
N VAL A 368 18.93 -18.40 -8.24
CA VAL A 368 20.27 -18.76 -7.75
C VAL A 368 20.90 -17.63 -6.93
N VAL A 369 20.79 -16.38 -7.41
CA VAL A 369 21.24 -15.18 -6.66
C VAL A 369 20.48 -15.05 -5.33
N ALA A 370 19.15 -15.22 -5.35
CA ALA A 370 18.32 -15.19 -4.14
C ALA A 370 18.69 -16.33 -3.18
N LYS A 371 18.97 -17.53 -3.69
CA LYS A 371 19.41 -18.67 -2.86
C LYS A 371 20.78 -18.43 -2.22
N ALA A 372 21.71 -17.78 -2.92
CA ALA A 372 23.02 -17.37 -2.41
C ALA A 372 22.88 -16.31 -1.30
N ARG A 373 22.10 -15.24 -1.55
CA ARG A 373 21.79 -14.21 -0.53
C ARG A 373 21.07 -14.78 0.70
N ARG A 374 20.10 -15.68 0.51
CA ARG A 374 19.44 -16.43 1.61
C ARG A 374 20.41 -17.30 2.39
N ARG A 375 21.52 -17.77 1.80
CA ARG A 375 22.56 -18.52 2.52
C ARG A 375 23.35 -17.59 3.44
N VAL A 376 23.72 -16.40 2.97
CA VAL A 376 24.35 -15.34 3.79
C VAL A 376 23.44 -14.97 4.96
N GLY A 377 22.17 -14.62 4.68
CA GLY A 377 21.20 -14.28 5.73
C GLY A 377 20.98 -15.39 6.77
N ARG A 378 20.97 -16.67 6.35
CA ARG A 378 20.91 -17.81 7.27
C ARG A 378 22.15 -17.94 8.15
N ILE A 379 23.35 -17.71 7.62
CA ILE A 379 24.60 -17.77 8.38
C ILE A 379 24.65 -16.61 9.39
N THR A 380 24.31 -15.39 8.97
CA THR A 380 24.23 -14.20 9.83
C THR A 380 23.19 -14.35 10.94
N SER A 381 22.00 -14.85 10.60
CA SER A 381 20.96 -15.16 11.60
C SER A 381 21.40 -16.27 12.54
N SER A 382 22.14 -17.27 12.06
CA SER A 382 22.69 -18.34 12.89
C SER A 382 23.77 -17.83 13.85
N ILE A 383 24.65 -16.93 13.40
CA ILE A 383 25.66 -16.27 14.25
C ILE A 383 24.97 -15.44 15.33
N SER A 384 23.93 -14.68 14.96
CA SER A 384 23.13 -13.86 15.88
C SER A 384 22.37 -14.71 16.91
N GLN A 385 21.73 -15.78 16.46
CA GLN A 385 21.06 -16.75 17.34
C GLN A 385 22.05 -17.46 18.27
N GLN A 386 23.28 -17.72 17.83
CA GLN A 386 24.27 -18.35 18.69
C GLN A 386 24.87 -17.37 19.69
N ARG A 387 25.04 -16.09 19.34
CA ARG A 387 25.35 -15.03 20.32
C ARG A 387 24.25 -14.95 21.38
N LEU A 388 22.99 -14.98 20.96
CA LEU A 388 21.83 -15.09 21.85
C LEU A 388 21.84 -16.39 22.67
N ARG A 389 22.23 -17.54 22.10
CA ARG A 389 22.37 -18.80 22.84
C ARG A 389 23.54 -18.80 23.81
N HIS A 390 24.64 -18.12 23.53
CA HIS A 390 25.75 -18.00 24.48
C HIS A 390 25.37 -17.10 25.66
N LEU A 391 24.60 -16.04 25.39
CA LEU A 391 23.91 -15.22 26.40
C LEU A 391 22.84 -16.00 27.18
N PHE A 392 22.30 -17.05 26.56
CA PHE A 392 21.33 -17.96 27.17
C PHE A 392 22.00 -19.03 28.03
N GLU A 393 23.05 -19.69 27.54
CA GLU A 393 23.86 -20.70 28.23
C GLU A 393 24.46 -20.18 29.54
N THR A 394 24.64 -18.86 29.65
CA THR A 394 25.03 -18.20 30.90
C THR A 394 23.91 -18.18 31.96
N SER A 395 22.64 -18.47 31.61
CA SER A 395 21.48 -18.52 32.53
C SER A 395 20.30 -19.39 31.99
N GLU A 396 20.59 -20.59 31.48
CA GLU A 396 19.70 -21.37 30.59
C GLU A 396 18.59 -22.15 31.30
N LYS A 397 18.85 -22.67 32.51
CA LYS A 397 18.01 -23.71 33.11
C LYS A 397 16.59 -23.24 33.48
N VAL A 398 16.43 -21.96 33.85
CA VAL A 398 15.15 -21.39 34.29
C VAL A 398 14.23 -21.05 33.10
N CYS A 399 14.80 -20.69 31.95
CA CYS A 399 14.02 -20.20 30.83
C CYS A 399 13.33 -21.33 30.05
N VAL A 400 13.97 -22.50 29.95
CA VAL A 400 13.41 -23.64 29.21
C VAL A 400 12.25 -24.31 29.95
N GLU A 401 12.32 -24.40 31.29
CA GLU A 401 11.25 -25.03 32.09
C GLU A 401 9.95 -24.19 32.08
N SER A 402 10.06 -22.86 32.08
CA SER A 402 8.93 -21.93 32.00
C SER A 402 8.18 -21.97 30.66
N ILE A 403 8.93 -22.05 29.55
CA ILE A 403 8.36 -22.04 28.20
C ILE A 403 7.58 -23.33 27.91
N LEU A 404 8.08 -24.48 28.37
CA LEU A 404 7.43 -25.77 28.17
C LEU A 404 6.17 -25.97 29.03
N ALA A 405 6.14 -25.38 30.24
CA ALA A 405 4.95 -25.38 31.08
C ALA A 405 3.81 -24.53 30.48
N THR A 406 4.15 -23.34 29.99
CA THR A 406 3.17 -22.39 29.41
C THR A 406 2.56 -22.90 28.11
N ALA A 407 3.34 -23.62 27.29
CA ALA A 407 2.86 -24.20 26.03
C ALA A 407 1.90 -25.39 26.24
N ARG A 408 2.03 -26.15 27.34
CA ARG A 408 1.11 -27.25 27.67
C ARG A 408 -0.24 -26.73 28.16
N SER A 409 -0.25 -25.78 29.10
CA SER A 409 -1.49 -25.20 29.63
C SER A 409 -2.31 -24.46 28.56
N LYS A 410 -1.67 -23.90 27.53
CA LYS A 410 -2.36 -23.23 26.42
C LYS A 410 -3.07 -24.21 25.48
N ARG A 411 -2.46 -25.38 25.22
CA ARG A 411 -3.10 -26.45 24.42
C ARG A 411 -4.29 -27.08 25.14
N GLU A 412 -4.17 -27.28 26.45
CA GLU A 412 -5.24 -27.86 27.28
C GLU A 412 -6.43 -26.88 27.44
N ALA A 413 -6.19 -25.56 27.42
CA ALA A 413 -7.23 -24.54 27.46
C ALA A 413 -7.95 -24.35 26.10
N ASP A 414 -7.24 -24.47 24.99
CA ASP A 414 -7.81 -24.35 23.64
C ASP A 414 -8.69 -25.57 23.26
N GLU A 415 -8.38 -26.76 23.77
CA GLU A 415 -9.21 -27.98 23.60
C GLU A 415 -10.45 -28.00 24.50
N ALA A 416 -10.44 -27.31 25.65
CA ALA A 416 -11.58 -27.22 26.57
C ALA A 416 -12.65 -26.18 26.15
N ALA A 417 -12.32 -25.26 25.23
CA ALA A 417 -13.20 -24.14 24.85
C ALA A 417 -14.04 -24.39 23.57
N ALA A 418 -13.92 -25.55 22.93
CA ALA A 418 -14.66 -25.88 21.71
C ALA A 418 -15.77 -26.90 21.98
N THR A 419 -17.04 -26.47 21.95
CA THR A 419 -18.21 -27.37 21.77
C THR A 419 -19.25 -26.67 20.89
N PRO A 420 -19.92 -27.37 19.95
CA PRO A 420 -20.70 -26.74 18.87
C PRO A 420 -22.19 -26.58 19.23
N ALA A 421 -22.79 -25.42 18.94
CA ALA A 421 -24.24 -25.21 18.96
C ALA A 421 -24.60 -24.15 17.91
N SER A 422 -25.31 -24.51 16.83
CA SER A 422 -26.78 -24.56 16.70
C SER A 422 -27.36 -23.20 16.29
N THR A 423 -27.59 -23.06 14.99
CA THR A 423 -28.29 -21.95 14.33
C THR A 423 -29.81 -22.00 14.60
N SER A 424 -30.37 -20.89 15.07
CA SER A 424 -31.81 -20.60 15.04
C SER A 424 -32.02 -19.20 14.42
N ALA A 425 -32.90 -19.11 13.42
CA ALA A 425 -33.19 -17.89 12.66
C ALA A 425 -33.90 -16.80 13.50
N PRO A 426 -33.72 -15.50 13.17
CA PRO A 426 -34.43 -14.40 13.84
C PRO A 426 -35.72 -14.00 13.11
N PRO A 427 -36.66 -13.31 13.80
CA PRO A 427 -37.90 -12.80 13.21
C PRO A 427 -37.66 -11.50 12.41
N PRO A 428 -38.59 -11.09 11.53
CA PRO A 428 -38.40 -9.97 10.63
C PRO A 428 -38.72 -8.61 11.28
N ASP A 429 -38.21 -7.57 10.63
CA ASP A 429 -38.51 -6.14 10.78
C ASP A 429 -37.72 -5.36 11.84
N CYS A 430 -36.47 -5.05 11.50
CA CYS A 430 -35.79 -3.78 11.82
C CYS A 430 -34.73 -3.52 10.73
N VAL A 431 -34.75 -2.33 10.15
CA VAL A 431 -33.88 -1.93 9.03
C VAL A 431 -32.41 -1.95 9.46
N ASP A 432 -31.60 -2.74 8.75
CA ASP A 432 -30.18 -2.99 9.02
C ASP A 432 -29.33 -1.70 8.96
N VAL A 433 -28.87 -1.20 10.11
CA VAL A 433 -27.71 -0.30 10.21
C VAL A 433 -26.53 -1.15 10.67
N GLU A 434 -25.53 -1.36 9.79
CA GLU A 434 -24.35 -2.20 10.05
C GLU A 434 -23.72 -1.92 11.43
N GLU A 435 -23.70 -2.94 12.28
CA GLU A 435 -23.51 -2.92 13.74
C GLU A 435 -22.17 -2.35 14.26
N GLY A 436 -21.25 -1.95 13.36
CA GLY A 436 -19.89 -1.47 13.66
C GLY A 436 -19.54 -0.06 13.14
N THR A 437 -20.51 0.70 12.62
CA THR A 437 -20.24 2.02 12.04
C THR A 437 -20.50 3.17 13.03
N CYS A 438 -19.70 4.25 12.91
CA CYS A 438 -19.85 5.43 13.77
C CYS A 438 -21.02 6.30 13.27
N PRO A 439 -22.05 6.56 14.10
CA PRO A 439 -23.24 7.32 13.72
C PRO A 439 -23.05 8.85 13.88
N ILE A 440 -21.86 9.30 14.30
CA ILE A 440 -21.61 10.71 14.61
C ILE A 440 -21.38 11.47 13.29
N PRO A 441 -22.08 12.60 13.05
CA PRO A 441 -21.88 13.43 11.87
C PRO A 441 -20.44 13.88 11.69
N GLY A 442 -20.00 14.00 10.43
CA GLY A 442 -18.62 14.32 10.07
C GLY A 442 -18.18 15.69 10.60
N GLU A 443 -19.06 16.68 10.61
CA GLU A 443 -18.76 18.01 11.16
C GLU A 443 -18.43 17.96 12.66
N SER A 444 -19.23 17.22 13.44
CA SER A 444 -19.02 17.04 14.88
C SER A 444 -17.70 16.30 15.17
N LEU A 445 -17.39 15.26 14.38
CA LEU A 445 -16.11 14.58 14.46
C LEU A 445 -14.95 15.51 14.11
N HIS A 446 -15.09 16.29 13.03
CA HIS A 446 -14.05 17.23 12.61
C HIS A 446 -13.74 18.25 13.70
N ARG A 447 -14.77 18.85 14.30
CA ARG A 447 -14.62 19.80 15.42
C ARG A 447 -13.92 19.17 16.61
N PHE A 448 -14.43 18.03 17.09
CA PHE A 448 -13.88 17.32 18.25
C PHE A 448 -12.41 16.96 18.07
N PHE A 449 -12.04 16.36 16.93
CA PHE A 449 -10.66 15.96 16.69
C PHE A 449 -9.73 17.14 16.35
N THR A 450 -10.25 18.25 15.84
CA THR A 450 -9.49 19.50 15.69
C THR A 450 -9.16 20.08 17.06
N GLU A 451 -10.12 20.12 17.98
CA GLU A 451 -9.91 20.59 19.35
C GLU A 451 -8.91 19.69 20.10
N MET A 452 -9.07 18.36 20.02
CA MET A 452 -8.12 17.41 20.63
C MET A 452 -6.69 17.55 20.09
N ASN A 453 -6.55 17.98 18.84
CA ASN A 453 -5.29 18.18 18.14
C ASN A 453 -4.81 19.65 18.21
N THR A 454 -5.39 20.43 19.13
CA THR A 454 -4.90 21.76 19.45
C THR A 454 -4.02 21.67 20.69
N LEU A 455 -2.84 22.26 20.63
CA LEU A 455 -1.88 22.22 21.72
C LEU A 455 -2.39 23.07 22.89
N VAL A 456 -2.64 22.44 24.04
CA VAL A 456 -3.06 23.13 25.27
C VAL A 456 -1.86 23.21 26.21
N GLY A 457 -1.32 24.42 26.41
CA GLY A 457 -0.21 24.68 27.35
C GLY A 457 1.12 24.07 26.91
N ALA A 458 1.84 24.75 26.01
CA ALA A 458 3.17 24.32 25.58
C ALA A 458 4.13 24.23 26.77
N PHE A 459 4.59 23.03 27.12
CA PHE A 459 5.74 22.88 27.98
C PHE A 459 6.96 23.41 27.22
N ASP A 460 7.49 24.55 27.67
CA ASP A 460 8.75 25.09 27.17
C ASP A 460 9.92 24.44 27.93
N PRO A 461 10.72 23.60 27.25
CA PRO A 461 11.87 22.94 27.87
C PRO A 461 12.96 23.90 28.30
N MET A 462 12.93 25.18 27.90
CA MET A 462 13.93 26.21 28.23
C MET A 462 13.46 27.13 29.37
N ALA A 463 12.15 27.21 29.62
CA ALA A 463 11.59 27.93 30.76
C ALA A 463 12.01 27.31 32.12
N PRO A 464 11.82 28.01 33.26
CA PRO A 464 12.18 27.48 34.59
C PRO A 464 11.52 26.14 34.92
N VAL A 465 10.28 25.91 34.47
CA VAL A 465 9.56 24.63 34.63
C VAL A 465 10.30 23.46 33.96
N GLY A 466 11.08 23.73 32.91
CA GLY A 466 11.89 22.73 32.21
C GLY A 466 13.23 22.40 32.88
N ALA A 467 13.60 23.04 33.99
CA ALA A 467 14.91 22.83 34.61
C ALA A 467 15.14 21.38 35.06
N SER A 468 14.13 20.73 35.63
CA SER A 468 14.19 19.32 36.04
C SER A 468 14.35 18.38 34.85
N PHE A 469 13.65 18.66 33.75
CA PHE A 469 13.78 17.95 32.49
C PHE A 469 15.20 18.07 31.92
N ARG A 470 15.71 19.30 31.78
CA ARG A 470 17.07 19.54 31.28
C ARG A 470 18.11 18.82 32.14
N ALA A 471 18.02 18.97 33.46
CA ALA A 471 18.92 18.28 34.40
C ALA A 471 18.85 16.75 34.32
N ALA A 472 17.67 16.17 34.05
CA ALA A 472 17.53 14.73 33.85
C ALA A 472 18.18 14.27 32.53
N MET A 473 18.01 15.06 31.46
CA MET A 473 18.61 14.76 30.15
C MET A 473 20.13 14.91 30.15
N ASP A 474 20.66 15.94 30.81
CA ASP A 474 22.11 16.23 30.87
C ASP A 474 22.88 15.18 31.68
N ARG A 475 22.21 14.37 32.50
CA ARG A 475 22.81 13.21 33.21
C ARG A 475 23.05 12.01 32.30
N LEU A 476 22.44 11.97 31.12
CA LEU A 476 22.62 10.85 30.21
C LEU A 476 24.07 10.87 29.66
N PRO A 477 24.73 9.70 29.55
CA PRO A 477 26.07 9.64 28.97
C PRO A 477 26.04 10.12 27.52
N GLN A 478 27.18 10.51 26.94
CA GLN A 478 27.24 10.87 25.53
C GLN A 478 26.98 9.64 24.63
N ALA A 479 26.21 9.83 23.55
CA ALA A 479 25.99 8.77 22.57
C ALA A 479 27.15 8.78 21.57
N ALA A 480 27.82 7.64 21.40
CA ALA A 480 28.98 7.53 20.51
C ALA A 480 29.04 6.21 19.74
N VAL A 481 28.23 5.21 20.11
CA VAL A 481 28.29 3.86 19.55
C VAL A 481 27.34 3.74 18.36
N ASP A 482 27.81 3.13 17.26
CA ASP A 482 27.04 2.83 16.05
C ASP A 482 26.23 4.03 15.52
N MET A 483 26.83 5.23 15.51
CA MET A 483 26.20 6.44 14.97
C MET A 483 25.78 6.29 13.50
N ALA A 484 26.50 5.45 12.76
CA ALA A 484 26.20 5.01 11.38
C ALA A 484 24.73 4.56 11.20
N LEU A 485 24.11 3.96 12.22
CA LEU A 485 22.70 3.54 12.16
C LEU A 485 21.74 4.70 11.88
N LEU A 486 22.11 5.92 12.27
CA LEU A 486 21.28 7.13 12.15
C LEU A 486 21.85 8.16 11.16
N THR A 487 23.04 7.95 10.61
CA THR A 487 23.67 8.85 9.63
C THR A 487 23.72 8.26 8.22
N ASP A 488 23.82 6.94 8.10
CA ASP A 488 23.94 6.30 6.79
C ASP A 488 22.57 6.18 6.12
N GLU A 489 22.54 6.18 4.79
CA GLU A 489 21.32 6.01 4.02
C GLU A 489 20.68 4.61 4.26
N PRO A 490 19.33 4.48 4.24
CA PRO A 490 18.63 3.20 4.25
C PRO A 490 19.12 2.22 3.19
N SER A 491 19.65 1.06 3.60
CA SER A 491 20.09 0.04 2.65
C SER A 491 18.91 -0.78 2.12
N SER A 492 19.03 -1.28 0.88
CA SER A 492 18.04 -2.18 0.27
C SER A 492 17.77 -3.44 1.12
N HIS A 493 18.79 -3.98 1.79
CA HIS A 493 18.64 -5.11 2.71
C HIS A 493 17.71 -4.79 3.89
N GLU A 494 17.82 -3.60 4.48
CA GLU A 494 16.94 -3.21 5.59
C GLU A 494 15.48 -3.07 5.15
N ILE A 495 15.25 -2.59 3.92
CA ILE A 495 13.93 -2.45 3.34
C ILE A 495 13.31 -3.84 3.11
N GLU A 496 14.04 -4.76 2.49
CA GLU A 496 13.62 -6.16 2.29
C GLU A 496 13.29 -6.82 3.65
N ASP A 497 14.18 -6.65 4.63
CA ASP A 497 14.01 -7.19 5.97
C ASP A 497 12.78 -6.61 6.71
N GLN A 498 12.41 -5.35 6.43
CA GLN A 498 11.17 -4.74 6.92
C GLN A 498 9.94 -5.31 6.26
N ALA A 499 9.95 -5.43 4.93
CA ALA A 499 8.85 -6.00 4.18
C ALA A 499 8.54 -7.42 4.66
N GLN A 500 9.56 -8.25 4.90
CA GLN A 500 9.38 -9.63 5.35
C GLN A 500 8.82 -9.76 6.78
N ARG A 501 9.14 -8.84 7.68
CA ARG A 501 8.59 -8.81 9.05
C ARG A 501 7.16 -8.31 9.13
N ALA A 502 6.74 -7.45 8.20
CA ALA A 502 5.42 -6.82 8.24
C ALA A 502 4.29 -7.88 8.23
N ARG A 503 3.17 -7.61 8.91
CA ARG A 503 2.01 -8.54 8.85
C ARG A 503 1.25 -8.31 7.55
N GLY A 504 1.25 -9.31 6.66
CA GLY A 504 0.59 -9.22 5.33
C GLY A 504 -0.91 -8.93 5.42
N SER A 505 -1.58 -9.36 6.50
CA SER A 505 -3.01 -9.10 6.73
C SER A 505 -3.34 -7.66 7.13
N SER A 506 -2.35 -6.80 7.41
CA SER A 506 -2.58 -5.39 7.78
C SER A 506 -3.39 -4.64 6.71
N SER A 507 -4.29 -3.77 7.16
CA SER A 507 -5.10 -2.94 6.27
C SER A 507 -4.25 -1.90 5.52
N PRO A 508 -4.53 -1.69 4.22
CA PRO A 508 -3.87 -0.64 3.42
C PRO A 508 -4.42 0.75 3.74
N GLY A 509 -3.73 1.78 3.22
CA GLY A 509 -4.16 3.17 3.29
C GLY A 509 -5.20 3.51 2.22
N LEU A 510 -5.13 4.74 1.69
CA LEU A 510 -6.01 5.23 0.61
C LEU A 510 -5.75 4.56 -0.75
N ASP A 511 -4.53 4.08 -0.95
CA ASP A 511 -4.01 3.46 -2.16
C ASP A 511 -4.55 2.03 -2.40
N GLY A 512 -5.04 1.36 -1.36
CA GLY A 512 -5.55 -0.01 -1.44
C GLY A 512 -4.47 -1.09 -1.52
N VAL A 513 -3.18 -0.73 -1.61
CA VAL A 513 -2.05 -1.67 -1.68
C VAL A 513 -1.56 -2.05 -0.28
N GLY A 514 -1.61 -3.34 0.04
CA GLY A 514 -1.22 -3.88 1.33
C GLY A 514 0.22 -4.41 1.38
N TYR A 515 0.68 -4.80 2.58
CA TYR A 515 1.97 -5.45 2.77
C TYR A 515 2.07 -6.83 2.10
N ASP A 516 0.94 -7.48 1.86
CA ASP A 516 0.86 -8.72 1.09
C ASP A 516 1.46 -8.57 -0.31
N ILE A 517 1.19 -7.47 -1.01
CA ILE A 517 1.76 -7.20 -2.33
C ILE A 517 3.27 -6.96 -2.24
N PHE A 518 3.72 -6.10 -1.30
CA PHE A 518 5.15 -5.84 -1.07
C PHE A 518 5.90 -7.13 -0.68
N LYS A 519 5.25 -8.06 0.02
CA LYS A 519 5.83 -9.36 0.37
C LYS A 519 5.90 -10.34 -0.78
N MET A 520 4.85 -10.42 -1.59
CA MET A 520 4.79 -11.32 -2.73
C MET A 520 5.86 -10.94 -3.75
N PHE A 521 5.96 -9.65 -4.10
CA PHE A 521 6.88 -9.15 -5.12
C PHE A 521 8.09 -8.43 -4.52
N THR A 522 8.61 -8.87 -3.36
CA THR A 522 9.67 -8.13 -2.65
C THR A 522 10.88 -7.89 -3.53
N ALA A 523 11.35 -8.92 -4.24
CA ALA A 523 12.56 -8.81 -5.06
C ALA A 523 12.38 -7.88 -6.26
N GLN A 524 11.21 -7.95 -6.90
CA GLN A 524 10.86 -7.16 -8.07
C GLN A 524 10.60 -5.69 -7.71
N LEU A 525 9.96 -5.44 -6.57
CA LEU A 525 9.63 -4.09 -6.11
C LEU A 525 10.82 -3.35 -5.54
N LEU A 526 11.76 -4.05 -4.89
CA LEU A 526 12.82 -3.44 -4.05
C LEU A 526 13.52 -2.20 -4.63
N PRO A 527 13.86 -2.12 -5.93
CA PRO A 527 14.49 -0.93 -6.50
C PRO A 527 13.70 0.36 -6.27
N ALA A 528 12.37 0.33 -6.40
CA ALA A 528 11.54 1.54 -6.31
C ALA A 528 11.41 2.09 -4.87
N PRO A 529 11.05 1.30 -3.84
CA PRO A 529 11.11 1.76 -2.45
C PRO A 529 12.52 2.16 -2.02
N HIS A 530 13.57 1.50 -2.53
CA HIS A 530 14.94 1.89 -2.21
C HIS A 530 15.28 3.28 -2.75
N ALA A 531 15.01 3.57 -4.02
CA ALA A 531 15.18 4.90 -4.61
C ALA A 531 14.32 5.95 -3.88
N ALA A 532 13.06 5.61 -3.57
CA ALA A 532 12.16 6.49 -2.82
C ALA A 532 12.72 6.83 -1.42
N PHE A 533 13.17 5.83 -0.67
CA PHE A 533 13.64 6.02 0.70
C PHE A 533 14.99 6.75 0.74
N ALA A 534 15.86 6.49 -0.23
CA ALA A 534 17.09 7.25 -0.45
C ALA A 534 16.78 8.72 -0.71
N ARG A 535 15.82 9.02 -1.60
CA ARG A 535 15.40 10.39 -1.90
C ARG A 535 14.80 11.09 -0.68
N CYS A 536 13.94 10.41 0.08
CA CYS A 536 13.40 10.92 1.35
C CYS A 536 14.52 11.21 2.36
N TRP A 537 15.49 10.30 2.47
CA TRP A 537 16.62 10.43 3.38
C TRP A 537 17.52 11.63 3.07
N ARG A 538 17.84 11.86 1.78
CA ARG A 538 18.71 12.96 1.35
C ARG A 538 18.02 14.32 1.47
N SER A 539 16.76 14.40 1.08
CA SER A 539 15.97 15.64 1.09
C SER A 539 15.42 16.00 2.48
N LYS A 540 15.40 15.04 3.43
CA LYS A 540 14.70 15.14 4.72
C LYS A 540 13.19 15.43 4.56
N ARG A 541 12.63 15.14 3.39
CA ARG A 541 11.21 15.31 3.07
C ARG A 541 10.57 13.93 2.88
N VAL A 542 9.26 13.88 3.09
CA VAL A 542 8.45 12.67 2.93
C VAL A 542 7.23 13.03 2.08
N PRO A 543 6.82 12.17 1.13
CA PRO A 543 5.69 12.45 0.26
C PRO A 543 4.43 12.83 1.03
N GLN A 544 3.72 13.85 0.57
CA GLN A 544 2.50 14.33 1.21
C GLN A 544 1.43 13.25 1.28
N SER A 545 1.32 12.43 0.23
CA SER A 545 0.41 11.29 0.14
C SER A 545 0.59 10.27 1.27
N TRP A 546 1.82 10.14 1.79
CA TRP A 546 2.16 9.22 2.87
C TRP A 546 1.80 9.77 4.25
N LYS A 547 1.81 11.10 4.39
CA LYS A 547 1.55 11.83 5.63
C LYS A 547 0.05 12.11 5.85
N VAL A 548 -0.80 11.77 4.87
CA VAL A 548 -2.26 11.83 4.99
C VAL A 548 -2.81 10.47 5.43
N GLY A 549 -3.26 10.40 6.68
CA GLY A 549 -3.85 9.20 7.27
C GLY A 549 -5.37 9.14 7.19
N VAL A 550 -5.95 7.93 7.14
CA VAL A 550 -7.40 7.72 7.24
C VAL A 550 -7.73 7.11 8.59
N VAL A 551 -8.38 7.89 9.45
CA VAL A 551 -8.82 7.44 10.77
C VAL A 551 -10.14 6.68 10.65
N ARG A 552 -10.14 5.44 11.13
CA ARG A 552 -11.35 4.65 11.38
C ARG A 552 -11.62 4.61 12.87
N LEU A 553 -12.88 4.80 13.24
CA LEU A 553 -13.33 4.77 14.61
C LEU A 553 -13.77 3.35 15.00
N LEU A 554 -13.20 2.81 16.08
CA LEU A 554 -13.60 1.55 16.68
C LEU A 554 -14.28 1.82 18.02
N HIS A 555 -15.53 1.39 18.19
CA HIS A 555 -16.25 1.60 19.45
C HIS A 555 -15.55 0.85 20.58
N LYS A 556 -15.25 1.54 21.68
CA LYS A 556 -14.57 0.97 22.85
C LYS A 556 -15.55 0.51 23.91
N LYS A 557 -16.42 1.42 24.37
CA LYS A 557 -17.43 1.25 25.43
C LYS A 557 -18.27 2.52 25.54
N GLY A 558 -19.41 2.49 26.22
CA GLY A 558 -20.21 3.69 26.49
C GLY A 558 -21.12 4.10 25.33
N ASP A 559 -21.67 5.31 25.40
CA ASP A 559 -22.58 5.84 24.39
C ASP A 559 -21.88 6.00 23.04
N ARG A 560 -22.55 5.56 21.97
CA ARG A 560 -22.09 5.65 20.58
C ARG A 560 -22.16 7.08 20.03
N SER A 561 -22.95 7.96 20.66
CA SER A 561 -23.05 9.37 20.26
C SER A 561 -21.87 10.23 20.71
N ASP A 562 -21.09 9.77 21.70
CA ASP A 562 -19.94 10.49 22.26
C ASP A 562 -18.64 10.08 21.54
N PRO A 563 -17.93 11.00 20.86
CA PRO A 563 -16.66 10.73 20.18
C PRO A 563 -15.57 10.15 21.08
N SER A 564 -15.55 10.46 22.39
CA SER A 564 -14.51 10.02 23.33
C SER A 564 -14.54 8.50 23.61
N ASN A 565 -15.70 7.88 23.35
CA ASN A 565 -15.94 6.44 23.48
C ASN A 565 -15.44 5.63 22.26
N TRP A 566 -14.91 6.31 21.25
CA TRP A 566 -14.35 5.69 20.05
C TRP A 566 -12.82 5.75 20.07
N ARG A 567 -12.20 4.65 19.65
CA ARG A 567 -10.74 4.61 19.43
C ARG A 567 -10.44 5.01 17.98
N PRO A 568 -9.70 6.10 17.76
CA PRO A 568 -9.21 6.44 16.43
C PRO A 568 -8.05 5.51 16.04
N ILE A 569 -8.21 4.81 14.93
CA ILE A 569 -7.14 4.01 14.32
C ILE A 569 -6.77 4.63 12.98
N CYS A 570 -5.56 5.18 12.89
CA CYS A 570 -5.04 5.78 11.68
C CYS A 570 -4.53 4.69 10.70
N LEU A 571 -5.06 4.69 9.49
CA LEU A 571 -4.61 3.83 8.40
C LEU A 571 -3.73 4.65 7.46
N GLN A 572 -2.48 4.20 7.30
CA GLN A 572 -1.50 4.80 6.40
C GLN A 572 -1.09 3.81 5.31
N GLN A 573 -0.57 4.35 4.21
CA GLN A 573 -0.08 3.57 3.06
C GLN A 573 0.99 2.57 3.49
N ALA A 574 1.04 1.41 2.83
CA ALA A 574 2.00 0.37 3.19
C ALA A 574 3.45 0.83 3.01
N ILE A 575 3.73 1.59 1.95
CA ILE A 575 5.08 2.11 1.67
C ILE A 575 5.56 3.12 2.72
N TYR A 576 4.68 3.99 3.23
CA TYR A 576 4.99 4.87 4.36
C TYR A 576 5.39 4.06 5.60
N LYS A 577 4.58 3.05 5.93
CA LYS A 577 4.83 2.20 7.10
C LYS A 577 6.10 1.35 6.94
N LEU A 578 6.49 0.99 5.71
CA LEU A 578 7.81 0.40 5.42
C LEU A 578 8.93 1.39 5.75
N TYR A 579 8.84 2.64 5.26
CA TYR A 579 9.84 3.68 5.51
C TYR A 579 9.99 3.99 7.00
N ALA A 580 8.89 4.32 7.67
CA ALA A 580 8.84 4.60 9.10
C ALA A 580 9.33 3.40 9.92
N GLY A 581 9.03 2.16 9.49
CA GLY A 581 9.51 0.95 10.11
C GLY A 581 11.03 0.71 9.99
N VAL A 582 11.64 1.10 8.87
CA VAL A 582 13.11 1.08 8.72
C VAL A 582 13.74 2.08 9.69
N LEU A 583 13.26 3.32 9.72
CA LEU A 583 13.75 4.35 10.65
C LEU A 583 13.57 3.95 12.12
N SER A 584 12.40 3.43 12.47
CA SER A 584 12.08 2.98 13.82
C SER A 584 13.04 1.90 14.31
N ARG A 585 13.36 0.89 13.48
CA ARG A 585 14.29 -0.18 13.88
C ARG A 585 15.72 0.28 14.02
N ARG A 586 16.18 1.17 13.14
CA ARG A 586 17.49 1.83 13.26
C ARG A 586 17.57 2.58 14.58
N PHE A 587 16.53 3.35 14.90
CA PHE A 587 16.45 4.11 16.13
C PHE A 587 16.40 3.22 17.37
N THR A 588 15.54 2.18 17.40
CA THR A 588 15.49 1.22 18.52
C THR A 588 16.85 0.56 18.75
N ARG A 589 17.53 0.11 17.68
CA ARG A 589 18.84 -0.51 17.81
C ARG A 589 19.86 0.48 18.37
N TRP A 590 19.84 1.73 17.89
CA TRP A 590 20.71 2.78 18.39
C TRP A 590 20.46 3.11 19.87
N LEU A 591 19.20 3.15 20.30
CA LEU A 591 18.81 3.33 21.71
C LEU A 591 19.32 2.18 22.59
N ASP A 592 19.20 0.93 22.12
CA ASP A 592 19.66 -0.24 22.86
C ASP A 592 21.19 -0.24 23.03
N VAL A 593 21.97 -0.01 21.96
CA VAL A 593 23.44 -0.05 22.02
C VAL A 593 24.04 1.14 22.79
N ASN A 594 23.34 2.28 22.84
CA ASN A 594 23.76 3.46 23.60
C ASN A 594 23.10 3.54 25.00
N GLY A 595 22.39 2.48 25.44
CA GLY A 595 21.83 2.42 26.79
C GLY A 595 20.79 3.52 27.10
N ARG A 596 19.99 3.93 26.11
CA ARG A 596 19.04 5.06 26.22
C ARG A 596 17.69 4.69 26.82
N HIS A 597 17.44 3.40 27.02
CA HIS A 597 16.22 2.93 27.67
C HIS A 597 16.41 2.83 29.18
N ALA A 598 15.46 3.38 29.93
CA ALA A 598 15.35 3.09 31.35
C ALA A 598 15.13 1.58 31.56
N HIS A 599 15.68 1.02 32.64
CA HIS A 599 15.51 -0.42 32.95
C HIS A 599 14.03 -0.82 33.04
N ALA A 600 13.17 0.07 33.55
CA ALA A 600 11.73 -0.14 33.66
C ALA A 600 10.97 0.00 32.32
N GLN A 601 11.61 0.52 31.25
CA GLN A 601 10.97 0.58 29.94
C GLN A 601 10.95 -0.83 29.33
N LYS A 602 9.77 -1.45 29.33
CA LYS A 602 9.52 -2.75 28.70
C LYS A 602 8.43 -2.73 27.62
N GLY A 603 7.60 -1.68 27.59
CA GLY A 603 6.60 -1.48 26.56
C GLY A 603 7.25 -1.24 25.19
N PHE A 604 6.68 -1.82 24.14
CA PHE A 604 7.16 -1.72 22.75
C PHE A 604 8.59 -2.24 22.50
N ARG A 605 9.14 -3.05 23.42
CA ARG A 605 10.44 -3.72 23.26
C ARG A 605 10.25 -5.18 22.89
N ALA A 606 11.29 -5.78 22.30
CA ALA A 606 11.29 -7.20 21.91
C ALA A 606 11.48 -8.15 23.11
N MET A 607 10.66 -8.00 24.15
CA MET A 607 10.71 -8.80 25.37
C MET A 607 9.32 -8.95 26.02
N ASN A 608 9.14 -9.94 26.88
CA ASN A 608 7.90 -10.13 27.63
C ASN A 608 7.83 -9.19 28.85
N GLY A 609 7.69 -7.89 28.57
CA GLY A 609 7.64 -6.85 29.61
C GLY A 609 6.50 -7.01 30.60
N CYS A 610 5.30 -7.35 30.12
CA CYS A 610 4.13 -7.52 30.97
C CYS A 610 4.32 -8.69 31.95
N GLY A 611 4.88 -9.81 31.49
CA GLY A 611 5.17 -10.95 32.37
C GLY A 611 6.18 -10.60 33.47
N GLU A 612 7.26 -9.91 33.11
CA GLU A 612 8.30 -9.49 34.06
C GLU A 612 7.76 -8.50 35.10
N HIS A 613 7.04 -7.46 34.67
CA HIS A 613 6.45 -6.47 35.58
C HIS A 613 5.37 -7.07 36.48
N ASN A 614 4.52 -7.97 35.97
CA ASN A 614 3.53 -8.66 36.78
C ASN A 614 4.19 -9.56 37.84
N PHE A 615 5.26 -10.26 37.46
CA PHE A 615 6.04 -11.07 38.41
C PHE A 615 6.68 -10.20 39.50
N LEU A 616 7.33 -9.09 39.13
CA LEU A 616 7.91 -8.15 40.08
C LEU A 616 6.86 -7.57 41.04
N ALA A 617 5.69 -7.16 40.52
CA ALA A 617 4.59 -6.66 41.34
C ALA A 617 4.11 -7.74 42.32
N ALA A 618 3.95 -8.98 41.88
CA ALA A 618 3.55 -10.10 42.74
C ALA A 618 4.60 -10.40 43.83
N MET A 619 5.90 -10.36 43.49
CA MET A 619 6.99 -10.55 44.45
C MET A 619 7.08 -9.43 45.48
N LEU A 620 6.85 -8.18 45.09
CA LEU A 620 6.80 -7.06 46.04
C LEU A 620 5.65 -7.24 47.04
N VAL A 621 4.47 -7.66 46.57
CA VAL A 621 3.31 -7.95 47.43
C VAL A 621 3.61 -9.11 48.38
N ASP A 622 4.19 -10.20 47.89
CA ASP A 622 4.55 -11.36 48.72
C ASP A 622 5.62 -11.03 49.76
N GLN A 623 6.66 -10.27 49.38
CA GLN A 623 7.70 -9.83 50.30
C GLN A 623 7.15 -8.92 51.39
N ALA A 624 6.28 -7.97 51.04
CA ALA A 624 5.63 -7.08 52.01
C ALA A 624 4.80 -7.88 53.03
N ARG A 625 4.05 -8.89 52.56
CA ARG A 625 3.30 -9.82 53.42
C ARG A 625 4.22 -10.60 54.37
N ARG A 626 5.29 -11.20 53.86
CA ARG A 626 6.24 -12.01 54.68
C ARG A 626 6.99 -11.18 55.71
N LYS A 627 7.31 -9.93 55.38
CA LYS A 627 8.04 -9.02 56.28
C LYS A 627 7.11 -8.19 57.17
N HIS A 628 5.79 -8.35 57.05
CA HIS A 628 4.79 -7.52 57.74
C HIS A 628 5.02 -6.02 57.55
N GLN A 629 5.36 -5.62 56.32
CA GLN A 629 5.59 -4.23 55.94
C GLN A 629 4.43 -3.70 55.11
N GLU A 630 4.16 -2.40 55.21
CA GLU A 630 3.21 -1.72 54.35
C GLU A 630 3.81 -1.49 52.95
N LEU A 631 3.03 -1.78 51.92
CA LEU A 631 3.39 -1.54 50.52
C LEU A 631 2.37 -0.57 49.92
N HIS A 632 2.84 0.62 49.54
CA HIS A 632 2.05 1.58 48.79
C HIS A 632 2.37 1.45 47.30
N VAL A 633 1.34 1.26 46.48
CA VAL A 633 1.46 1.16 45.01
C VAL A 633 0.68 2.29 44.38
N VAL A 634 1.32 3.03 43.48
CA VAL A 634 0.68 4.12 42.73
C VAL A 634 0.63 3.74 41.25
N TRP A 635 -0.57 3.81 40.67
CA TRP A 635 -0.82 3.54 39.27
C TRP A 635 -1.10 4.86 38.55
N TYR A 636 -0.18 5.28 37.68
CA TYR A 636 -0.37 6.45 36.84
C TYR A 636 -0.77 6.01 35.43
N ASP A 637 -1.80 6.65 34.87
CA ASP A 637 -2.20 6.51 33.48
C ASP A 637 -2.22 7.89 32.82
N PHE A 638 -1.70 7.97 31.59
CA PHE A 638 -1.66 9.22 30.85
C PHE A 638 -2.93 9.38 30.03
N ALA A 639 -3.69 10.44 30.30
CA ALA A 639 -4.82 10.82 29.48
C ALA A 639 -4.33 11.18 28.07
N ASN A 640 -4.94 10.56 27.04
CA ASN A 640 -4.59 10.79 25.63
C ASN A 640 -3.07 10.74 25.34
N ALA A 641 -2.37 9.72 25.87
CA ALA A 641 -0.91 9.63 25.83
C ALA A 641 -0.29 9.79 24.43
N PHE A 642 -0.95 9.29 23.38
CA PHE A 642 -0.47 9.42 22.01
C PHE A 642 -0.92 10.72 21.34
N GLY A 643 -2.16 11.17 21.57
CA GLY A 643 -2.72 12.34 20.88
C GLY A 643 -2.30 13.68 21.47
N SER A 644 -1.67 13.71 22.65
CA SER A 644 -1.31 14.95 23.35
C SER A 644 0.17 15.33 23.25
N VAL A 645 1.00 14.53 22.58
CA VAL A 645 2.46 14.74 22.53
C VAL A 645 2.82 16.00 21.73
N PRO A 646 3.45 17.03 22.35
CA PRO A 646 3.94 18.19 21.59
C PRO A 646 5.13 17.80 20.72
N HIS A 647 5.10 18.14 19.42
CA HIS A 647 6.20 17.81 18.51
C HIS A 647 7.49 18.56 18.87
N ASP A 648 7.42 19.81 19.32
CA ASP A 648 8.61 20.58 19.71
C ASP A 648 9.37 19.94 20.87
N LEU A 649 8.63 19.45 21.88
CA LEU A 649 9.20 18.68 22.98
C LEU A 649 9.82 17.37 22.49
N LEU A 650 9.19 16.69 21.53
CA LEU A 650 9.74 15.47 20.93
C LEU A 650 11.10 15.74 20.27
N TRP A 651 11.22 16.84 19.52
CA TRP A 651 12.48 17.19 18.84
C TRP A 651 13.59 17.55 19.83
N GLU A 652 13.29 18.37 20.84
CA GLU A 652 14.23 18.71 21.89
C GLU A 652 14.69 17.46 22.66
N ALA A 653 13.75 16.56 22.99
CA ALA A 653 14.06 15.32 23.69
C ALA A 653 14.95 14.38 22.86
N LEU A 654 14.77 14.31 21.53
CA LEU A 654 15.65 13.52 20.66
C LEU A 654 17.06 14.13 20.59
N GLN A 655 17.16 15.45 20.40
CA GLN A 655 18.46 16.13 20.32
C GLN A 655 19.26 15.95 21.61
N ARG A 656 18.62 16.13 22.78
CA ARG A 656 19.27 15.93 24.08
C ARG A 656 19.65 14.48 24.37
N GLN A 657 19.00 13.49 23.76
CA GLN A 657 19.44 12.10 23.84
C GLN A 657 20.73 11.82 23.05
N GLY A 658 21.20 12.77 22.25
CA GLY A 658 22.37 12.62 21.38
C GLY A 658 22.04 12.07 19.99
N VAL A 659 20.77 12.16 19.57
CA VAL A 659 20.36 11.75 18.21
C VAL A 659 20.91 12.76 17.21
N PRO A 660 21.54 12.31 16.10
CA PRO A 660 22.07 13.22 15.09
C PRO A 660 21.00 14.17 14.52
N PRO A 661 21.31 15.46 14.35
CA PRO A 661 20.39 16.44 13.77
C PRO A 661 19.80 16.00 12.42
N GLU A 662 20.56 15.29 11.59
CA GLU A 662 20.08 14.76 10.31
C GLU A 662 18.97 13.73 10.46
N PHE A 663 19.06 12.84 11.47
CA PHE A 663 18.01 11.87 11.76
C PHE A 663 16.78 12.54 12.34
N VAL A 664 16.98 13.55 13.20
CA VAL A 664 15.89 14.38 13.73
C VAL A 664 15.17 15.11 12.58
N ALA A 665 15.90 15.60 11.57
CA ALA A 665 15.31 16.21 10.39
C ALA A 665 14.49 15.20 9.56
N CYS A 666 14.97 13.96 9.37
CA CYS A 666 14.18 12.89 8.76
C CYS A 666 12.88 12.63 9.54
N CYS A 667 12.96 12.56 10.87
CA CYS A 667 11.78 12.38 11.72
C CYS A 667 10.82 13.55 11.61
N ARG A 668 11.30 14.80 11.62
CA ARG A 668 10.49 16.01 11.39
C ARG A 668 9.77 15.94 10.05
N GLY A 669 10.44 15.45 9.00
CA GLY A 669 9.85 15.26 7.68
C GLY A 669 8.62 14.33 7.66
N LEU A 670 8.53 13.36 8.58
CA LEU A 670 7.35 12.49 8.71
C LEU A 670 6.11 13.24 9.24
N TYR A 671 6.32 14.27 10.07
CA TYR A 671 5.26 15.00 10.76
C TYR A 671 4.95 16.37 10.13
N ALA A 672 5.90 16.94 9.38
CA ALA A 672 5.71 18.21 8.68
C ALA A 672 4.51 18.12 7.73
N ASP A 673 3.53 19.03 7.87
CA ASP A 673 2.29 19.04 7.10
C ASP A 673 1.50 17.71 7.13
N ALA A 674 1.70 16.87 8.15
CA ALA A 674 0.92 15.67 8.32
C ALA A 674 -0.54 16.02 8.61
N ALA A 675 -1.46 15.21 8.08
CA ALA A 675 -2.88 15.43 8.24
C ALA A 675 -3.62 14.09 8.31
N PHE A 676 -4.85 14.12 8.79
CA PHE A 676 -5.71 12.94 8.74
C PHE A 676 -7.16 13.30 8.47
N THR A 677 -7.88 12.37 7.84
CA THR A 677 -9.33 12.45 7.63
C THR A 677 -10.01 11.39 8.45
N ILE A 678 -11.23 11.63 8.93
CA ILE A 678 -11.98 10.68 9.73
C ILE A 678 -13.08 10.08 8.88
N GLY A 679 -13.13 8.76 8.77
CA GLY A 679 -14.21 8.07 8.08
C GLY A 679 -15.34 7.67 9.03
N ASN A 680 -16.56 8.12 8.75
CA ASN A 680 -17.79 7.65 9.37
C ASN A 680 -18.72 7.00 8.33
N ALA A 681 -19.93 6.60 8.73
CA ALA A 681 -20.92 6.00 7.84
C ALA A 681 -22.08 6.94 7.44
N VAL A 682 -22.17 8.13 8.03
CA VAL A 682 -23.29 9.06 7.82
C VAL A 682 -23.07 9.91 6.59
N ASP A 683 -21.89 10.54 6.49
CA ASP A 683 -21.55 11.52 5.45
C ASP A 683 -20.17 11.27 4.81
N GLY A 684 -19.48 10.19 5.21
CA GLY A 684 -18.26 9.71 4.57
C GLY A 684 -16.99 10.14 5.29
N THR A 685 -16.03 10.71 4.57
CA THR A 685 -14.76 11.19 5.14
C THR A 685 -14.81 12.68 5.40
N THR A 686 -14.38 13.11 6.59
CA THR A 686 -14.24 14.54 6.92
C THR A 686 -13.21 15.24 6.05
N ALA A 687 -13.25 16.58 6.05
CA ALA A 687 -12.12 17.39 5.58
C ALA A 687 -10.81 17.03 6.35
N PRO A 688 -9.63 17.28 5.75
CA PRO A 688 -8.35 16.98 6.39
C PRO A 688 -8.11 17.84 7.64
N ILE A 689 -7.75 17.18 8.74
CA ILE A 689 -7.35 17.81 10.01
C ILE A 689 -5.82 17.77 10.09
N ALA A 690 -5.18 18.93 10.20
CA ALA A 690 -3.72 19.03 10.32
C ALA A 690 -3.23 18.45 11.66
N LEU A 691 -2.23 17.56 11.64
CA LEU A 691 -1.60 16.96 12.82
C LEU A 691 -0.63 17.93 13.48
N LYS A 692 -1.10 18.68 14.48
CA LYS A 692 -0.28 19.66 15.22
C LYS A 692 0.33 19.06 16.49
N VAL A 693 -0.37 18.11 17.11
CA VAL A 693 0.08 17.39 18.30
C VAL A 693 -0.23 15.90 18.18
N GLY A 694 0.51 15.12 18.94
CA GLY A 694 0.37 13.69 19.01
C GLY A 694 1.11 12.93 17.93
N VAL A 695 1.10 11.61 18.07
CA VAL A 695 1.78 10.67 17.19
C VAL A 695 0.79 9.59 16.74
N PHE A 696 0.69 9.37 15.43
CA PHE A 696 -0.22 8.41 14.80
C PHE A 696 0.54 7.30 14.07
#